data_AF-A0A5N6EIF9-F1
#
_entry.id   AF-A0A5N6EIF9-F1
#
_cell.length_a   1.000
_cell.length_b   1.000
_cell.length_c   1.000
_cell.angle_alpha   90.00
_cell.angle_beta   90.00
_cell.angle_gamma   90.00
#
_symmetry.space_group_name_H-M   'P 1'
#
loop_
_entity.id
_entity.type
_entity.pdbx_description
1 polymer ?
#
loop_
_entity_poly.entity_id
_entity_poly.type
_entity_poly.pdbx_seq_one_letter_code
_entity_poly.pdbx_strand_id
1 'polypeptide(L)'
;MALGYRLPLLVSLLALFQFALAQKCWRNVTCAGPKDSAFPGPWEENIYAPSSRTVSPKRTILSLARPNATVDYQKSKLYTLRGNGSAVVFDFGIEVGGIVTLNYTSKGGSGALGLAFSEAKNWIGEWSDSSNGAFKGPDGALYANFTKDGSVSYVMPDESLRGGFRYLSVFLVTEDQVSVDVDAVSLEIGFQPTWSNLRAYQGYFHSNDDLLNRIWYSGAYTLQTNAVPVNTGRQVPMLTKGWANNATMGPGDTILVDGAKRDRAVWPGDMGVAVPAAFVSTGDLESVKNALQTMYDTQDKTTGAFDESGPPLSQKNSDTYHMWSMIGTYNYLLYTNDTSFLSKNWNKYQKAMDYIYNKVDNSTGAELASWVGSSSLSDKWNAQATDLVQSINEYCWDDEYGAFKDNATATALHPQDANSLALLYGIVDPDRASRISKNLLQNWTPIGSETPELPNNISPFISSFEIQGHFEIGQSARALELIRRSWGWYLNNPNGTESTVIEGYLVDGSFGYRSDRGYSHDPSYVSHAHGWSAGPTNALTTYLLGLSITSPRGLTWKIAPQFGDLKTVEGGFTTSLGKFRASWDKSPDGYTLQFSVPPGTKGNLTLPYVRSSEKPSITIDGNNIYKGVYYVDDTATITGTPLRACTQCIRRQYLRPTGATPTPQRLLSTTRTLRSTPKNPLRNSTSSRAREAEIARSKNTMALSAAGIVACAAAMYGVIKLDLFGLDQVSTKEEENQVPVEKEGAMKLDGPAGFGGNPSVIRVQGQDGAEEVSTGTSTIPTFPSVIRLPKAIDAGVLKAGDEVPESVEEEEYQLLGLGIRTVSFLKIQVYVVGMYVAKSDISELQQRLVRTAVNPPGAKEGVVDTPGATSATSLVSTERQGLKELLLDAERGDEVWDAVIRGDGLKTAFRIVPTRNTDFLHLRDGWVRGITGRAQRANAKALEGAQSEFQDESFGTALNDFKSLFGGGQRKNVPKGQTLLLVRGGRGELDALFHPDPAKPVRFLGRVSDERISRLVWLNYLAGKNVSSEGARQSVVDGVMGIVERPVGTVVQKIV
;
A
#
# COMPACT_ATOMS: atom_id res chain seq x y z
N MET A 1 -28.93 -19.66 -74.91
CA MET A 1 -28.14 -18.57 -74.28
C MET A 1 -29.09 -17.62 -73.55
N ALA A 2 -28.56 -16.63 -72.82
CA ALA A 2 -29.31 -15.61 -72.06
C ALA A 2 -30.05 -16.08 -70.78
N LEU A 3 -29.28 -16.45 -69.75
CA LEU A 3 -29.64 -16.23 -68.34
C LEU A 3 -28.33 -16.07 -67.55
N GLY A 4 -28.12 -14.94 -66.84
CA GLY A 4 -26.80 -14.72 -66.21
C GLY A 4 -26.44 -13.37 -65.57
N TYR A 5 -27.41 -12.51 -65.18
CA TYR A 5 -27.11 -11.20 -64.55
C TYR A 5 -28.07 -10.83 -63.39
N ARG A 6 -28.25 -11.72 -62.41
CA ARG A 6 -29.01 -11.42 -61.16
C ARG A 6 -28.46 -12.12 -59.90
N LEU A 7 -27.14 -12.05 -59.66
CA LEU A 7 -26.53 -12.56 -58.42
C LEU A 7 -25.82 -11.52 -57.50
N PRO A 8 -25.22 -10.41 -57.97
CA PRO A 8 -24.45 -9.53 -57.07
C PRO A 8 -25.34 -8.67 -56.14
N LEU A 9 -26.63 -8.53 -56.40
CA LEU A 9 -27.50 -7.66 -55.60
C LEU A 9 -27.95 -8.28 -54.25
N LEU A 10 -28.01 -9.61 -54.13
CA LEU A 10 -28.43 -10.25 -52.87
C LEU A 10 -27.32 -10.22 -51.81
N VAL A 11 -26.06 -10.38 -52.23
CA VAL A 11 -24.92 -10.41 -51.30
C VAL A 11 -24.74 -9.06 -50.61
N SER A 12 -24.86 -7.95 -51.35
CA SER A 12 -24.78 -6.59 -50.82
C SER A 12 -25.93 -6.23 -49.87
N LEU A 13 -27.09 -6.87 -49.99
CA LEU A 13 -28.24 -6.67 -49.10
C LEU A 13 -28.14 -7.50 -47.80
N LEU A 14 -27.50 -8.67 -47.85
CA LEU A 14 -27.21 -9.47 -46.66
C LEU A 14 -26.06 -8.88 -45.82
N ALA A 15 -25.08 -8.22 -46.46
CA ALA A 15 -24.00 -7.51 -45.77
C ALA A 15 -24.47 -6.34 -44.88
N LEU A 16 -25.69 -5.82 -45.11
CA LEU A 16 -26.31 -4.75 -44.32
C LEU A 16 -27.15 -5.25 -43.15
N PHE A 17 -27.31 -6.57 -42.99
CA PHE A 17 -27.95 -7.20 -41.83
C PHE A 17 -26.94 -8.02 -41.01
N GLN A 18 -25.86 -7.36 -40.57
CA GLN A 18 -25.36 -7.69 -39.23
C GLN A 18 -26.50 -7.42 -38.25
N PHE A 19 -27.05 -8.48 -37.65
CA PHE A 19 -27.91 -8.33 -36.48
C PHE A 19 -27.07 -7.78 -35.34
N ALA A 20 -27.08 -6.45 -35.21
CA ALA A 20 -26.61 -5.77 -34.02
C ALA A 20 -27.50 -6.22 -32.85
N LEU A 21 -27.09 -7.29 -32.17
CA LEU A 21 -27.63 -7.70 -30.88
C LEU A 21 -27.53 -6.48 -29.98
N ALA A 22 -28.68 -5.85 -29.71
CA ALA A 22 -28.74 -4.58 -28.99
C ALA A 22 -27.95 -4.72 -27.68
N GLN A 23 -26.82 -4.01 -27.59
CA GLN A 23 -25.85 -4.22 -26.51
C GLN A 23 -26.55 -3.99 -25.17
N LYS A 24 -26.64 -5.06 -24.36
CA LYS A 24 -27.29 -4.99 -23.06
C LYS A 24 -26.33 -4.48 -21.99
N CYS A 25 -26.90 -3.72 -21.08
CA CYS A 25 -26.35 -3.44 -19.76
C CYS A 25 -26.34 -4.74 -18.94
N TRP A 26 -25.68 -4.76 -17.78
CA TRP A 26 -25.47 -6.01 -17.05
C TRP A 26 -26.79 -6.54 -16.47
N ARG A 27 -27.33 -7.59 -17.10
CA ARG A 27 -28.51 -8.35 -16.67
C ARG A 27 -29.76 -7.48 -16.46
N ASN A 28 -30.09 -7.16 -15.21
CA ASN A 28 -31.29 -6.41 -14.83
C ASN A 28 -31.00 -4.92 -14.51
N VAL A 29 -29.74 -4.48 -14.60
CA VAL A 29 -29.34 -3.08 -14.36
C VAL A 29 -29.88 -2.15 -15.45
N THR A 30 -30.28 -0.94 -15.04
CA THR A 30 -30.79 0.10 -15.92
C THR A 30 -29.71 0.64 -16.86
N CYS A 31 -30.01 0.71 -18.16
CA CYS A 31 -29.13 1.38 -19.12
C CYS A 31 -29.18 2.91 -18.97
N ALA A 32 -28.30 3.44 -18.12
CA ALA A 32 -28.12 4.86 -17.85
C ALA A 32 -26.82 5.45 -18.42
N GLY A 33 -25.86 4.60 -18.82
CA GLY A 33 -24.57 5.02 -19.36
C GLY A 33 -24.61 5.56 -20.80
N PRO A 34 -23.50 6.14 -21.29
CA PRO A 34 -23.38 6.62 -22.66
C PRO A 34 -23.52 5.49 -23.69
N LYS A 35 -24.03 5.85 -24.87
CA LYS A 35 -24.21 4.94 -26.01
C LYS A 35 -23.04 5.01 -27.00
N ASP A 36 -22.46 6.19 -27.13
CA ASP A 36 -21.44 6.53 -28.12
C ASP A 36 -20.28 7.29 -27.45
N SER A 37 -19.07 7.10 -27.96
CA SER A 37 -17.87 7.82 -27.51
C SER A 37 -18.06 9.33 -27.69
N ALA A 38 -17.68 10.15 -26.71
CA ALA A 38 -17.77 11.60 -26.85
C ALA A 38 -16.83 12.13 -27.95
N PHE A 39 -15.72 11.44 -28.22
CA PHE A 39 -14.72 11.84 -29.19
C PHE A 39 -14.36 10.64 -30.08
N PRO A 40 -15.09 10.42 -31.20
CA PRO A 40 -14.74 9.38 -32.15
C PRO A 40 -13.48 9.78 -32.95
N GLY A 41 -12.57 8.83 -33.18
CA GLY A 41 -11.29 9.09 -33.85
C GLY A 41 -10.27 7.96 -33.72
N PRO A 42 -9.06 8.11 -34.30
CA PRO A 42 -8.07 7.02 -34.36
C PRO A 42 -7.65 6.51 -32.97
N TRP A 43 -7.53 7.42 -32.00
CA TRP A 43 -7.20 7.11 -30.60
C TRP A 43 -8.13 6.07 -29.94
N GLU A 44 -9.35 5.87 -30.44
CA GLU A 44 -10.25 4.82 -29.98
C GLU A 44 -9.66 3.41 -30.13
N GLU A 45 -8.64 3.20 -30.95
CA GLU A 45 -7.90 1.93 -31.03
C GLU A 45 -7.21 1.55 -29.72
N ASN A 46 -6.82 2.55 -28.90
CA ASN A 46 -6.16 2.36 -27.61
C ASN A 46 -7.13 1.99 -26.47
N ILE A 47 -8.45 2.07 -26.70
CA ILE A 47 -9.44 1.66 -25.69
C ILE A 47 -9.38 0.14 -25.52
N TYR A 48 -8.91 -0.31 -24.36
CA TYR A 48 -8.85 -1.74 -24.00
C TYR A 48 -10.25 -2.38 -23.83
N ALA A 49 -11.27 -1.57 -23.49
CA ALA A 49 -12.64 -2.00 -23.22
C ALA A 49 -13.25 -2.85 -24.37
N PRO A 50 -13.71 -4.09 -24.13
CA PRO A 50 -14.30 -4.92 -25.18
C PRO A 50 -15.52 -4.32 -25.86
N SER A 51 -15.72 -4.60 -27.15
CA SER A 51 -16.90 -4.18 -27.93
C SER A 51 -18.18 -4.97 -27.62
N SER A 52 -18.13 -5.91 -26.68
CA SER A 52 -19.21 -6.82 -26.30
C SER A 52 -19.17 -7.09 -24.80
N ARG A 53 -20.35 -7.23 -24.17
CA ARG A 53 -20.49 -7.73 -22.79
C ARG A 53 -19.96 -9.16 -22.67
N THR A 54 -20.18 -9.98 -23.69
CA THR A 54 -19.72 -11.37 -23.73
C THR A 54 -18.41 -11.45 -24.50
N VAL A 55 -17.35 -11.91 -23.85
CA VAL A 55 -16.02 -12.10 -24.42
C VAL A 55 -15.57 -13.56 -24.34
N SER A 56 -14.54 -13.90 -25.11
CA SER A 56 -13.86 -15.20 -25.08
C SER A 56 -12.34 -14.99 -25.03
N PRO A 57 -11.57 -16.02 -24.66
CA PRO A 57 -10.11 -15.96 -24.68
C PRO A 57 -9.54 -15.54 -26.04
N LYS A 58 -8.37 -14.89 -26.03
CA LYS A 58 -7.60 -14.56 -27.25
C LYS A 58 -6.57 -15.65 -27.55
N ARG A 59 -5.95 -16.23 -26.51
CA ARG A 59 -4.91 -17.26 -26.63
C ARG A 59 -5.18 -18.42 -25.68
N THR A 60 -4.65 -19.58 -26.03
CA THR A 60 -4.60 -20.77 -25.17
C THR A 60 -3.14 -21.10 -24.88
N ILE A 61 -2.77 -21.20 -23.60
CA ILE A 61 -1.48 -21.68 -23.12
C ILE A 61 -1.58 -23.20 -22.99
N LEU A 62 -0.73 -23.93 -23.72
CA LEU A 62 -0.88 -25.37 -23.96
C LEU A 62 -0.53 -26.28 -22.77
N SER A 63 0.06 -25.75 -21.69
CA SER A 63 0.32 -26.50 -20.46
C SER A 63 0.81 -25.55 -19.36
N LEU A 64 0.42 -25.80 -18.11
CA LEU A 64 1.03 -25.15 -16.93
C LEU A 64 2.55 -25.37 -16.86
N ALA A 65 3.05 -26.53 -17.30
CA ALA A 65 4.48 -26.81 -17.37
C ALA A 65 5.21 -26.13 -18.55
N ARG A 66 4.49 -25.41 -19.43
CA ARG A 66 5.05 -24.66 -20.57
C ARG A 66 4.34 -23.32 -20.74
N PRO A 67 4.46 -22.37 -19.78
CA PRO A 67 3.68 -21.13 -19.73
C PRO A 67 3.97 -20.13 -20.88
N ASN A 68 4.93 -20.43 -21.77
CA ASN A 68 5.25 -19.65 -22.96
C ASN A 68 4.79 -20.34 -24.28
N ALA A 69 4.27 -21.56 -24.22
CA ALA A 69 3.75 -22.28 -25.39
C ALA A 69 2.29 -21.89 -25.63
N THR A 70 2.06 -20.79 -26.34
CA THR A 70 0.72 -20.25 -26.61
C THR A 70 0.27 -20.43 -28.06
N VAL A 71 -1.03 -20.64 -28.27
CA VAL A 71 -1.68 -20.66 -29.59
C VAL A 71 -2.88 -19.71 -29.62
N ASP A 72 -3.31 -19.32 -30.82
CA ASP A 72 -4.53 -18.56 -31.05
C ASP A 72 -5.77 -19.40 -30.67
N TYR A 73 -6.63 -18.87 -29.78
CA TYR A 73 -7.81 -19.58 -29.30
C TYR A 73 -8.78 -19.93 -30.44
N GLN A 74 -8.89 -19.11 -31.49
CA GLN A 74 -9.76 -19.42 -32.65
C GLN A 74 -9.29 -20.67 -33.42
N LYS A 75 -8.01 -21.03 -33.32
CA LYS A 75 -7.39 -22.21 -33.94
C LYS A 75 -7.35 -23.43 -33.01
N SER A 76 -7.67 -23.26 -31.73
CA SER A 76 -7.54 -24.25 -30.66
C SER A 76 -8.75 -24.33 -29.74
N LYS A 77 -9.95 -23.96 -30.25
CA LYS A 77 -11.21 -23.93 -29.48
C LYS A 77 -11.51 -25.26 -28.79
N LEU A 78 -11.27 -26.36 -29.50
CA LEU A 78 -11.38 -27.72 -28.97
C LEU A 78 -10.04 -28.08 -28.31
N TYR A 79 -10.06 -28.26 -26.99
CA TYR A 79 -8.89 -28.73 -26.23
C TYR A 79 -9.25 -29.96 -25.39
N THR A 80 -8.62 -31.10 -25.66
CA THR A 80 -8.88 -32.34 -24.91
C THR A 80 -7.97 -32.46 -23.68
N LEU A 81 -8.58 -32.42 -22.49
CA LEU A 81 -7.99 -32.85 -21.23
C LEU A 81 -8.10 -34.38 -21.13
N ARG A 82 -7.08 -35.05 -20.58
CA ARG A 82 -6.93 -36.52 -20.55
C ARG A 82 -6.24 -36.95 -19.26
N GLY A 83 -6.91 -37.76 -18.45
CA GLY A 83 -6.41 -38.20 -17.15
C GLY A 83 -6.32 -37.07 -16.11
N ASN A 84 -5.99 -37.47 -14.89
CA ASN A 84 -5.95 -36.59 -13.72
C ASN A 84 -4.81 -35.55 -13.82
N GLY A 85 -5.06 -34.32 -13.35
CA GLY A 85 -4.07 -33.23 -13.37
C GLY A 85 -3.71 -32.71 -14.77
N SER A 86 -4.44 -33.12 -15.81
CA SER A 86 -4.30 -32.50 -17.14
C SER A 86 -4.96 -31.11 -17.12
N ALA A 87 -4.25 -30.10 -17.64
CA ALA A 87 -4.63 -28.70 -17.51
C ALA A 87 -4.32 -27.85 -18.75
N VAL A 88 -5.11 -26.79 -18.94
CA VAL A 88 -4.99 -25.77 -19.97
C VAL A 88 -5.25 -24.39 -19.37
N VAL A 89 -4.61 -23.33 -19.87
CA VAL A 89 -4.87 -21.96 -19.40
C VAL A 89 -5.32 -21.07 -20.57
N PHE A 90 -6.39 -20.32 -20.35
CA PHE A 90 -6.95 -19.39 -21.32
C PHE A 90 -6.56 -17.96 -20.98
N ASP A 91 -5.87 -17.28 -21.90
CA ASP A 91 -5.45 -15.86 -21.81
C ASP A 91 -6.46 -14.99 -22.55
N PHE A 92 -7.20 -14.14 -21.83
CA PHE A 92 -8.09 -13.14 -22.42
C PHE A 92 -7.30 -11.99 -23.09
N GLY A 93 -5.99 -11.90 -22.84
CA GLY A 93 -5.06 -10.95 -23.45
C GLY A 93 -5.40 -9.49 -23.17
N ILE A 94 -6.10 -9.27 -22.06
CA ILE A 94 -6.38 -8.06 -21.28
C ILE A 94 -6.96 -8.54 -19.95
N GLU A 95 -6.96 -7.68 -18.95
CA GLU A 95 -7.75 -7.83 -17.73
C GLU A 95 -9.26 -7.88 -18.03
N VAL A 96 -10.00 -8.76 -17.35
CA VAL A 96 -11.46 -8.97 -17.47
C VAL A 96 -12.09 -9.30 -16.11
N GLY A 97 -13.42 -9.42 -16.03
CA GLY A 97 -14.10 -9.79 -14.78
C GLY A 97 -15.61 -9.94 -14.91
N GLY A 98 -16.21 -10.89 -14.17
CA GLY A 98 -17.63 -11.24 -14.23
C GLY A 98 -17.92 -12.74 -14.09
N ILE A 99 -18.76 -13.29 -14.97
CA ILE A 99 -19.32 -14.66 -14.89
C ILE A 99 -18.89 -15.53 -16.07
N VAL A 100 -18.12 -16.59 -15.82
CA VAL A 100 -17.67 -17.54 -16.85
C VAL A 100 -18.75 -18.57 -17.18
N THR A 101 -18.85 -18.88 -18.48
CA THR A 101 -19.54 -20.05 -19.02
C THR A 101 -18.53 -20.97 -19.72
N LEU A 102 -18.61 -22.27 -19.41
CA LEU A 102 -17.73 -23.32 -19.91
C LEU A 102 -18.58 -24.43 -20.54
N ASN A 103 -18.46 -24.59 -21.86
CA ASN A 103 -19.06 -25.70 -22.60
C ASN A 103 -18.00 -26.78 -22.79
N TYR A 104 -18.33 -28.02 -22.43
CA TYR A 104 -17.42 -29.15 -22.54
C TYR A 104 -18.18 -30.47 -22.78
N THR A 105 -17.47 -31.50 -23.24
CA THR A 105 -18.00 -32.84 -23.48
C THR A 105 -17.15 -33.89 -22.77
N SER A 106 -17.71 -34.53 -21.74
CA SER A 106 -17.08 -35.59 -20.94
C SER A 106 -17.16 -36.96 -21.61
N LYS A 107 -16.11 -37.78 -21.44
CA LYS A 107 -15.99 -39.15 -21.99
C LYS A 107 -15.24 -40.08 -21.04
N GLY A 108 -15.78 -41.28 -20.82
CA GLY A 108 -15.13 -42.38 -20.08
C GLY A 108 -15.44 -42.45 -18.59
N GLY A 109 -16.43 -41.72 -18.06
CA GLY A 109 -16.82 -41.79 -16.65
C GLY A 109 -17.11 -40.46 -15.96
N SER A 110 -16.71 -40.36 -14.69
CA SER A 110 -17.00 -39.24 -13.78
C SER A 110 -15.76 -38.44 -13.38
N GLY A 111 -15.94 -37.16 -13.09
CA GLY A 111 -14.85 -36.28 -12.64
C GLY A 111 -15.35 -34.85 -12.42
N ALA A 112 -14.40 -33.92 -12.37
CA ALA A 112 -14.69 -32.49 -12.30
C ALA A 112 -13.70 -31.71 -13.18
N LEU A 113 -14.18 -30.62 -13.78
CA LEU A 113 -13.29 -29.55 -14.25
C LEU A 113 -13.15 -28.51 -13.14
N GLY A 114 -11.92 -28.29 -12.66
CA GLY A 114 -11.56 -27.18 -11.79
C GLY A 114 -11.33 -25.91 -12.62
N LEU A 115 -11.81 -24.77 -12.12
CA LEU A 115 -11.65 -23.43 -12.71
C LEU A 115 -10.93 -22.52 -11.70
N ALA A 116 -9.75 -22.04 -12.07
CA ALA A 116 -8.92 -21.16 -11.24
C ALA A 116 -8.51 -19.87 -11.99
N PHE A 117 -8.44 -18.75 -11.27
CA PHE A 117 -8.43 -17.40 -11.85
C PHE A 117 -7.24 -16.55 -11.33
N SER A 118 -6.39 -16.02 -12.23
CA SER A 118 -5.34 -15.06 -11.86
C SER A 118 -5.33 -13.80 -12.74
N GLU A 119 -4.95 -12.66 -12.16
CA GLU A 119 -4.65 -11.44 -12.91
C GLU A 119 -3.25 -11.55 -13.55
N ALA A 120 -2.29 -12.11 -12.82
CA ALA A 120 -0.89 -12.21 -13.23
C ALA A 120 -0.50 -13.58 -13.77
N LYS A 121 0.42 -13.59 -14.74
CA LYS A 121 0.85 -14.81 -15.46
C LYS A 121 1.68 -15.76 -14.59
N ASN A 122 2.42 -15.23 -13.62
CA ASN A 122 3.25 -16.01 -12.71
C ASN A 122 2.44 -16.75 -11.63
N TRP A 123 1.15 -16.45 -11.49
CA TRP A 123 0.23 -17.13 -10.56
C TRP A 123 -0.73 -18.12 -11.24
N ILE A 124 -0.54 -18.41 -12.54
CA ILE A 124 -1.38 -19.43 -13.22
C ILE A 124 -1.14 -20.82 -12.63
N GLY A 125 -2.21 -21.46 -12.15
CA GLY A 125 -2.16 -22.79 -11.56
C GLY A 125 -3.56 -23.35 -11.31
N GLU A 126 -3.65 -24.38 -10.48
CA GLU A 126 -4.92 -25.01 -10.05
C GLU A 126 -5.61 -24.25 -8.91
N TRP A 127 -5.06 -23.09 -8.51
CA TRP A 127 -5.51 -22.22 -7.44
C TRP A 127 -5.68 -20.81 -7.99
N SER A 128 -6.75 -20.12 -7.60
CA SER A 128 -6.98 -18.70 -7.94
C SER A 128 -6.14 -17.80 -7.05
N ASP A 129 -5.77 -16.61 -7.56
CA ASP A 129 -5.20 -15.52 -6.76
C ASP A 129 -6.05 -15.28 -5.49
N SER A 130 -5.44 -14.98 -4.35
CA SER A 130 -6.19 -14.66 -3.13
C SER A 130 -7.02 -13.38 -3.29
N SER A 131 -8.29 -13.44 -2.90
CA SER A 131 -9.21 -12.29 -2.87
C SER A 131 -10.06 -12.21 -1.59
N ASN A 132 -10.18 -13.30 -0.83
CA ASN A 132 -11.01 -13.38 0.37
C ASN A 132 -10.62 -12.39 1.49
N GLY A 133 -9.33 -12.09 1.64
CA GLY A 133 -8.77 -11.14 2.63
C GLY A 133 -8.70 -11.65 4.07
N ALA A 134 -9.13 -12.89 4.35
CA ALA A 134 -9.01 -13.49 5.68
C ALA A 134 -7.62 -14.11 5.95
N PHE A 135 -6.89 -14.46 4.88
CA PHE A 135 -5.56 -15.11 4.90
C PHE A 135 -5.47 -16.43 5.70
N LYS A 136 -6.62 -17.04 6.04
CA LYS A 136 -6.72 -18.32 6.77
C LYS A 136 -6.79 -19.55 5.84
N GLY A 137 -6.86 -19.31 4.54
CA GLY A 137 -6.94 -20.32 3.50
C GLY A 137 -7.10 -19.68 2.12
N PRO A 138 -6.82 -20.46 1.05
CA PRO A 138 -6.82 -19.95 -0.31
C PRO A 138 -8.23 -19.77 -0.88
N ASP A 139 -8.31 -18.95 -1.93
CA ASP A 139 -9.49 -18.84 -2.79
C ASP A 139 -9.81 -20.17 -3.51
N GLY A 140 -8.79 -20.94 -3.90
CA GLY A 140 -8.99 -22.26 -4.51
C GLY A 140 -9.55 -22.19 -5.93
N ALA A 141 -10.41 -23.15 -6.29
CA ALA A 141 -11.01 -23.30 -7.60
C ALA A 141 -12.50 -23.63 -7.49
N LEU A 142 -13.29 -23.27 -8.50
CA LEU A 142 -14.67 -23.71 -8.66
C LEU A 142 -14.69 -25.04 -9.42
N TYR A 143 -15.62 -25.95 -9.11
CA TYR A 143 -15.65 -27.28 -9.70
C TYR A 143 -16.95 -27.55 -10.47
N ALA A 144 -16.82 -27.85 -11.77
CA ALA A 144 -17.89 -28.30 -12.64
C ALA A 144 -17.89 -29.83 -12.68
N ASN A 145 -18.66 -30.45 -11.79
CA ASN A 145 -18.72 -31.91 -11.61
C ASN A 145 -19.58 -32.59 -12.69
N PHE A 146 -19.15 -33.75 -13.17
CA PHE A 146 -19.91 -34.61 -14.09
C PHE A 146 -19.84 -36.09 -13.66
N THR A 147 -20.94 -36.82 -13.85
CA THR A 147 -21.11 -38.22 -13.40
C THR A 147 -21.28 -39.23 -14.52
N LYS A 148 -21.30 -38.76 -15.78
CA LYS A 148 -21.47 -39.56 -16.99
C LYS A 148 -20.96 -38.79 -18.22
N ASP A 149 -20.78 -39.53 -19.30
CA ASP A 149 -20.45 -38.99 -20.62
C ASP A 149 -21.58 -38.10 -21.18
N GLY A 150 -21.21 -37.00 -21.84
CA GLY A 150 -22.13 -36.08 -22.50
C GLY A 150 -21.62 -34.64 -22.59
N SER A 151 -22.29 -33.82 -23.39
CA SER A 151 -22.02 -32.38 -23.48
C SER A 151 -22.75 -31.61 -22.38
N VAL A 152 -22.03 -30.72 -21.70
CA VAL A 152 -22.48 -29.93 -20.55
C VAL A 152 -22.17 -28.46 -20.80
N SER A 153 -23.07 -27.57 -20.37
CA SER A 153 -22.81 -26.13 -20.26
C SER A 153 -22.84 -25.76 -18.77
N TYR A 154 -21.68 -25.39 -18.24
CA TYR A 154 -21.51 -24.93 -16.86
C TYR A 154 -21.45 -23.40 -16.84
N VAL A 155 -22.30 -22.77 -16.04
CA VAL A 155 -22.22 -21.35 -15.70
C VAL A 155 -21.84 -21.26 -14.24
N MET A 156 -20.81 -20.48 -13.88
CA MET A 156 -20.37 -20.39 -12.50
C MET A 156 -21.36 -19.58 -11.63
N PRO A 157 -21.47 -19.85 -10.31
CA PRO A 157 -22.43 -19.17 -9.44
C PRO A 157 -22.24 -17.66 -9.39
N ASP A 158 -23.34 -16.93 -9.28
CA ASP A 158 -23.35 -15.46 -9.15
C ASP A 158 -22.59 -14.96 -7.92
N GLU A 159 -22.69 -15.66 -6.79
CA GLU A 159 -21.92 -15.35 -5.59
C GLU A 159 -20.42 -15.58 -5.78
N SER A 160 -20.04 -16.49 -6.67
CA SER A 160 -18.65 -16.75 -7.05
C SER A 160 -18.19 -15.87 -8.21
N LEU A 161 -18.91 -14.78 -8.55
CA LEU A 161 -18.46 -13.77 -9.52
C LEU A 161 -16.99 -13.43 -9.27
N ARG A 162 -16.14 -13.69 -10.27
CA ARG A 162 -14.75 -13.29 -10.19
C ARG A 162 -14.68 -11.81 -10.54
N GLY A 163 -13.99 -11.05 -9.71
CA GLY A 163 -13.59 -9.68 -10.03
C GLY A 163 -12.56 -9.67 -11.14
N GLY A 164 -11.45 -8.99 -10.93
CA GLY A 164 -10.28 -9.06 -11.80
C GLY A 164 -9.74 -10.48 -11.99
N PHE A 165 -9.49 -10.83 -13.25
CA PHE A 165 -8.57 -11.85 -13.73
C PHE A 165 -8.25 -11.62 -15.22
N ARG A 166 -7.09 -12.11 -15.67
CA ARG A 166 -6.72 -12.19 -17.09
C ARG A 166 -6.63 -13.64 -17.59
N TYR A 167 -6.28 -14.56 -16.69
CA TYR A 167 -6.04 -15.97 -16.97
C TYR A 167 -7.06 -16.85 -16.27
N LEU A 168 -7.59 -17.83 -17.02
CA LEU A 168 -8.44 -18.89 -16.49
C LEU A 168 -7.75 -20.24 -16.73
N SER A 169 -7.29 -20.87 -15.67
CA SER A 169 -6.87 -22.28 -15.69
C SER A 169 -8.10 -23.18 -15.66
N VAL A 170 -8.14 -24.17 -16.55
CA VAL A 170 -9.11 -25.27 -16.51
C VAL A 170 -8.34 -26.59 -16.41
N PHE A 171 -8.62 -27.38 -15.38
CA PHE A 171 -7.91 -28.62 -15.08
C PHE A 171 -8.87 -29.76 -14.74
N LEU A 172 -8.47 -31.00 -15.05
CA LEU A 172 -9.33 -32.19 -14.95
C LEU A 172 -8.95 -33.03 -13.73
N VAL A 173 -9.90 -33.19 -12.79
CA VAL A 173 -9.78 -34.00 -11.57
C VAL A 173 -10.64 -35.26 -11.72
N THR A 174 -10.01 -36.44 -11.82
CA THR A 174 -10.69 -37.68 -12.25
C THR A 174 -9.80 -38.94 -12.09
N GLU A 175 -10.27 -40.09 -12.58
CA GLU A 175 -9.48 -41.32 -12.79
C GLU A 175 -8.88 -41.35 -14.20
N ASP A 176 -7.70 -41.96 -14.37
CA ASP A 176 -6.83 -41.77 -15.55
C ASP A 176 -7.46 -42.09 -16.92
N GLN A 177 -8.48 -42.96 -16.99
CA GLN A 177 -9.17 -43.28 -18.24
C GLN A 177 -10.09 -42.17 -18.79
N VAL A 178 -10.43 -41.15 -18.00
CA VAL A 178 -11.39 -40.11 -18.38
C VAL A 178 -10.74 -39.05 -19.27
N SER A 179 -11.52 -38.53 -20.22
CA SER A 179 -11.14 -37.37 -21.02
C SER A 179 -12.29 -36.38 -21.16
N VAL A 180 -11.96 -35.10 -21.30
CA VAL A 180 -12.93 -34.02 -21.46
C VAL A 180 -12.48 -33.10 -22.58
N ASP A 181 -13.30 -32.98 -23.60
CA ASP A 181 -13.11 -31.97 -24.65
C ASP A 181 -13.72 -30.65 -24.16
N VAL A 182 -12.90 -29.62 -23.96
CA VAL A 182 -13.39 -28.26 -23.76
C VAL A 182 -13.79 -27.69 -25.12
N ASP A 183 -15.06 -27.38 -25.30
CA ASP A 183 -15.67 -26.98 -26.59
C ASP A 183 -15.70 -25.46 -26.76
N ALA A 184 -15.99 -24.71 -25.69
CA ALA A 184 -15.94 -23.24 -25.68
C ALA A 184 -15.87 -22.63 -24.27
N VAL A 185 -15.10 -21.55 -24.15
CA VAL A 185 -15.06 -20.64 -23.00
C VAL A 185 -15.63 -19.27 -23.39
N SER A 186 -16.50 -18.71 -22.54
CA SER A 186 -16.94 -17.32 -22.61
C SER A 186 -17.13 -16.69 -21.22
N LEU A 187 -17.22 -15.37 -21.17
CA LEU A 187 -17.34 -14.56 -19.96
C LEU A 187 -18.35 -13.44 -20.20
N GLU A 188 -19.38 -13.32 -19.35
CA GLU A 188 -20.19 -12.10 -19.22
C GLU A 188 -19.45 -11.10 -18.32
N ILE A 189 -19.06 -9.96 -18.88
CA ILE A 189 -18.43 -8.86 -18.15
C ILE A 189 -19.39 -8.26 -17.14
N GLY A 190 -19.00 -8.24 -15.86
CA GLY A 190 -19.80 -7.70 -14.76
C GLY A 190 -19.62 -6.20 -14.51
N PHE A 191 -18.46 -5.64 -14.85
CA PHE A 191 -18.13 -4.23 -14.60
C PHE A 191 -18.76 -3.26 -15.63
N GLN A 192 -18.73 -1.98 -15.26
CA GLN A 192 -19.43 -0.86 -15.89
C GLN A 192 -20.89 -1.21 -16.26
N PRO A 193 -21.71 -1.63 -15.27
CA PRO A 193 -22.93 -2.38 -15.53
C PRO A 193 -24.04 -1.57 -16.20
N THR A 194 -24.08 -0.26 -15.98
CA THR A 194 -25.11 0.67 -16.52
C THR A 194 -24.87 1.11 -17.96
N TRP A 195 -23.71 0.82 -18.55
CA TRP A 195 -23.36 1.24 -19.92
C TRP A 195 -23.73 0.16 -20.92
N SER A 196 -24.48 0.47 -21.98
CA SER A 196 -24.70 -0.49 -23.07
C SER A 196 -23.42 -0.73 -23.87
N ASN A 197 -22.71 0.35 -24.22
CA ASN A 197 -21.48 0.31 -25.00
C ASN A 197 -20.27 0.55 -24.09
N LEU A 198 -19.50 -0.51 -23.79
CA LEU A 198 -18.29 -0.41 -22.94
C LEU A 198 -17.21 0.52 -23.52
N ARG A 199 -17.21 0.82 -24.83
CA ARG A 199 -16.21 1.71 -25.46
C ARG A 199 -16.62 3.18 -25.47
N ALA A 200 -17.80 3.54 -24.97
CA ALA A 200 -18.36 4.90 -25.07
C ALA A 200 -17.72 5.92 -24.08
N TYR A 201 -16.38 6.02 -24.08
CA TYR A 201 -15.63 6.89 -23.19
C TYR A 201 -15.97 8.37 -23.44
N GLN A 202 -16.07 9.15 -22.36
CA GLN A 202 -16.47 10.56 -22.42
C GLN A 202 -15.28 11.53 -22.42
N GLY A 203 -14.06 11.01 -22.41
CA GLY A 203 -12.81 11.72 -22.69
C GLY A 203 -11.78 10.85 -23.40
N TYR A 204 -10.69 11.47 -23.83
CA TYR A 204 -9.62 10.85 -24.61
C TYR A 204 -8.30 11.62 -24.50
N PHE A 205 -7.21 10.94 -24.82
CA PHE A 205 -5.87 11.49 -24.93
C PHE A 205 -5.11 10.80 -26.07
N HIS A 206 -4.29 11.55 -26.80
CA HIS A 206 -3.42 11.03 -27.84
C HIS A 206 -2.19 11.92 -28.01
N SER A 207 -1.04 11.32 -28.30
CA SER A 207 0.24 12.01 -28.42
C SER A 207 1.20 11.27 -29.35
N ASN A 208 2.32 11.89 -29.70
CA ASN A 208 3.40 11.21 -30.43
C ASN A 208 4.21 10.19 -29.59
N ASP A 209 3.75 9.82 -28.39
CA ASP A 209 4.36 8.82 -27.52
C ASP A 209 3.35 7.70 -27.23
N ASP A 210 3.52 6.57 -27.93
CA ASP A 210 2.62 5.42 -27.81
C ASP A 210 2.64 4.76 -26.42
N LEU A 211 3.71 4.95 -25.64
CA LEU A 211 3.77 4.45 -24.27
C LEU A 211 2.88 5.32 -23.35
N LEU A 212 2.94 6.64 -23.47
CA LEU A 212 2.05 7.55 -22.74
C LEU A 212 0.59 7.37 -23.17
N ASN A 213 0.33 7.15 -24.47
CA ASN A 213 -0.99 6.80 -24.99
C ASN A 213 -1.53 5.55 -24.28
N ARG A 214 -0.77 4.44 -24.30
CA ARG A 214 -1.16 3.17 -23.65
C ARG A 214 -1.38 3.32 -22.15
N ILE A 215 -0.48 4.00 -21.44
CA ILE A 215 -0.58 4.24 -19.98
C ILE A 215 -1.87 4.99 -19.64
N TRP A 216 -2.21 6.05 -20.39
CA TRP A 216 -3.43 6.82 -20.17
C TRP A 216 -4.70 5.94 -20.26
N TYR A 217 -4.78 5.10 -21.30
CA TYR A 217 -5.90 4.19 -21.49
C TYR A 217 -5.91 3.01 -20.50
N SER A 218 -4.76 2.61 -19.96
CA SER A 218 -4.71 1.59 -18.91
C SER A 218 -5.23 2.08 -17.55
N GLY A 219 -4.95 3.32 -17.18
CA GLY A 219 -5.60 3.95 -16.02
C GLY A 219 -7.11 4.09 -16.24
N ALA A 220 -7.53 4.58 -17.41
CA ALA A 220 -8.95 4.69 -17.77
C ALA A 220 -9.70 3.34 -17.75
N TYR A 221 -9.08 2.27 -18.24
CA TYR A 221 -9.68 0.93 -18.24
C TYR A 221 -9.74 0.33 -16.82
N THR A 222 -8.76 0.62 -15.96
CA THR A 222 -8.78 0.21 -14.54
C THR A 222 -9.95 0.85 -13.79
N LEU A 223 -10.25 2.12 -14.07
CA LEU A 223 -11.41 2.79 -13.49
C LEU A 223 -12.74 2.20 -13.99
N GLN A 224 -12.74 1.68 -15.23
CA GLN A 224 -13.88 0.94 -15.76
C GLN A 224 -14.06 -0.45 -15.14
N THR A 225 -12.97 -1.20 -14.87
CA THR A 225 -13.05 -2.50 -14.16
C THR A 225 -13.55 -2.34 -12.72
N ASN A 226 -13.34 -1.16 -12.14
CA ASN A 226 -13.63 -0.86 -10.73
C ASN A 226 -14.98 -0.13 -10.54
N ALA A 227 -15.70 0.19 -11.63
CA ALA A 227 -17.10 0.58 -11.59
C ALA A 227 -17.98 -0.70 -11.61
N VAL A 228 -18.49 -1.12 -10.44
CA VAL A 228 -19.08 -2.46 -10.25
C VAL A 228 -20.56 -2.41 -9.84
N PRO A 229 -21.36 -3.48 -10.10
CA PRO A 229 -22.73 -3.56 -9.60
C PRO A 229 -22.77 -3.58 -8.08
N VAL A 230 -23.67 -2.82 -7.46
CA VAL A 230 -23.64 -2.55 -6.00
C VAL A 230 -23.77 -3.78 -5.11
N ASN A 231 -24.33 -4.88 -5.63
CA ASN A 231 -24.52 -6.16 -4.94
C ASN A 231 -23.42 -7.19 -5.26
N THR A 232 -22.26 -6.74 -5.75
CA THR A 232 -21.10 -7.60 -6.07
C THR A 232 -19.87 -7.28 -5.22
N GLY A 233 -20.09 -6.73 -4.02
CA GLY A 233 -19.05 -6.47 -3.03
C GLY A 233 -18.63 -7.75 -2.32
N ARG A 234 -17.41 -7.77 -1.81
CA ARG A 234 -16.84 -8.91 -1.09
C ARG A 234 -17.61 -9.15 0.22
N GLN A 235 -17.92 -10.41 0.50
CA GLN A 235 -18.62 -10.81 1.72
C GLN A 235 -17.81 -10.54 2.99
N VAL A 236 -18.45 -9.93 4.00
CA VAL A 236 -17.90 -9.70 5.34
C VAL A 236 -18.94 -10.20 6.38
N PRO A 237 -18.56 -10.98 7.42
CA PRO A 237 -17.22 -11.46 7.76
C PRO A 237 -16.56 -12.28 6.65
N MET A 238 -15.23 -12.15 6.55
CA MET A 238 -14.42 -12.69 5.46
C MET A 238 -14.40 -14.22 5.50
N LEU A 239 -14.51 -14.87 4.33
CA LEU A 239 -14.47 -16.33 4.23
C LEU A 239 -13.07 -16.88 4.55
N THR A 240 -13.00 -18.02 5.22
CA THR A 240 -11.72 -18.67 5.57
C THR A 240 -11.12 -19.51 4.43
N LYS A 241 -11.92 -19.85 3.41
CA LYS A 241 -11.56 -20.49 2.14
C LYS A 241 -12.57 -20.07 1.08
N GLY A 242 -12.16 -19.95 -0.17
CA GLY A 242 -13.04 -19.48 -1.26
C GLY A 242 -13.37 -17.99 -1.17
N TRP A 243 -14.04 -17.48 -2.21
CA TRP A 243 -14.52 -16.09 -2.27
C TRP A 243 -16.05 -16.04 -2.43
N ALA A 244 -16.65 -14.96 -1.96
CA ALA A 244 -18.04 -14.60 -2.24
C ALA A 244 -18.13 -13.09 -2.49
N ASN A 245 -18.70 -12.72 -3.63
CA ASN A 245 -18.88 -11.36 -4.11
C ASN A 245 -20.37 -11.08 -4.32
N ASN A 246 -21.15 -11.18 -3.23
CA ASN A 246 -22.62 -11.06 -3.20
C ASN A 246 -23.13 -10.01 -2.19
N ALA A 247 -22.25 -9.20 -1.61
CA ALA A 247 -22.62 -8.20 -0.60
C ALA A 247 -23.00 -6.85 -1.23
N THR A 248 -23.91 -6.12 -0.56
CA THR A 248 -24.34 -4.77 -0.95
C THR A 248 -23.39 -3.70 -0.41
N MET A 249 -22.78 -2.91 -1.29
CA MET A 249 -21.83 -1.84 -0.96
C MET A 249 -22.46 -0.44 -0.83
N GLY A 250 -23.64 -0.23 -1.42
CA GLY A 250 -24.19 1.13 -1.52
C GLY A 250 -25.47 1.27 -2.36
N PRO A 251 -25.90 2.52 -2.60
CA PRO A 251 -27.10 2.83 -3.38
C PRO A 251 -26.84 2.80 -4.89
N GLY A 252 -27.91 2.69 -5.68
CA GLY A 252 -27.87 2.77 -7.14
C GLY A 252 -27.58 1.44 -7.84
N ASP A 253 -27.31 1.51 -9.14
CA ASP A 253 -27.00 0.34 -9.99
C ASP A 253 -25.48 0.10 -10.17
N THR A 254 -24.65 1.09 -9.83
CA THR A 254 -23.19 1.08 -10.05
C THR A 254 -22.46 1.88 -8.96
N ILE A 255 -21.28 1.43 -8.54
CA ILE A 255 -20.46 2.06 -7.50
C ILE A 255 -18.97 1.87 -7.81
N LEU A 256 -18.14 2.85 -7.45
CA LEU A 256 -16.68 2.79 -7.62
C LEU A 256 -16.02 2.12 -6.40
N VAL A 257 -15.16 1.13 -6.64
CA VAL A 257 -14.35 0.44 -5.62
C VAL A 257 -12.85 0.64 -5.83
N ASP A 258 -12.05 0.21 -4.84
CA ASP A 258 -10.58 0.21 -4.87
C ASP A 258 -10.00 -0.59 -6.05
N GLY A 259 -10.39 -1.86 -6.17
CA GLY A 259 -9.75 -2.84 -7.05
C GLY A 259 -10.72 -3.80 -7.71
N ALA A 260 -10.34 -4.34 -8.86
CA ALA A 260 -11.18 -5.28 -9.60
C ALA A 260 -11.31 -6.64 -8.87
N LYS A 261 -10.18 -7.30 -8.56
CA LYS A 261 -10.13 -8.67 -8.00
C LYS A 261 -10.61 -8.77 -6.56
N ARG A 262 -9.92 -8.05 -5.67
CA ARG A 262 -9.93 -8.26 -4.22
C ARG A 262 -10.35 -6.98 -3.49
N ASP A 263 -10.57 -7.09 -2.19
CA ASP A 263 -11.18 -6.08 -1.33
C ASP A 263 -12.60 -5.67 -1.75
N ARG A 264 -12.76 -5.09 -2.95
CA ARG A 264 -14.03 -4.72 -3.61
C ARG A 264 -14.94 -3.92 -2.68
N ALA A 265 -14.40 -2.81 -2.18
CA ALA A 265 -15.09 -1.89 -1.28
C ALA A 265 -14.86 -0.43 -1.70
N VAL A 266 -15.71 0.48 -1.21
CA VAL A 266 -15.45 1.92 -1.37
C VAL A 266 -14.27 2.30 -0.46
N TRP A 267 -13.17 2.74 -1.04
CA TRP A 267 -12.03 3.27 -0.28
C TRP A 267 -11.78 4.74 -0.70
N PRO A 268 -12.07 5.73 0.16
CA PRO A 268 -11.89 7.14 -0.14
C PRO A 268 -10.49 7.56 -0.60
N GLY A 269 -9.42 6.95 -0.07
CA GLY A 269 -8.03 7.27 -0.46
C GLY A 269 -7.80 7.14 -1.97
N ASP A 270 -8.26 6.04 -2.54
CA ASP A 270 -8.27 5.79 -3.99
C ASP A 270 -9.00 6.88 -4.76
N MET A 271 -10.12 7.36 -4.23
CA MET A 271 -10.94 8.41 -4.86
C MET A 271 -10.16 9.72 -5.06
N GLY A 272 -9.11 9.97 -4.27
CA GLY A 272 -8.19 11.10 -4.46
C GLY A 272 -7.51 11.12 -5.83
N VAL A 273 -7.18 9.94 -6.37
CA VAL A 273 -6.58 9.78 -7.71
C VAL A 273 -7.61 9.34 -8.75
N ALA A 274 -8.50 8.43 -8.37
CA ALA A 274 -9.47 7.79 -9.24
C ALA A 274 -10.56 8.76 -9.75
N VAL A 275 -11.02 9.72 -8.94
CA VAL A 275 -12.12 10.63 -9.35
C VAL A 275 -11.68 11.64 -10.42
N PRO A 276 -10.54 12.34 -10.30
CA PRO A 276 -10.00 13.17 -11.39
C PRO A 276 -9.72 12.37 -12.67
N ALA A 277 -9.10 11.19 -12.53
CA ALA A 277 -8.78 10.33 -13.67
C ALA A 277 -10.05 9.79 -14.36
N ALA A 278 -11.11 9.46 -13.62
CA ALA A 278 -12.39 9.02 -14.18
C ALA A 278 -13.09 10.15 -14.94
N PHE A 279 -13.11 11.36 -14.37
CA PHE A 279 -13.69 12.55 -15.01
C PHE A 279 -13.11 12.82 -16.41
N VAL A 280 -11.78 12.77 -16.55
CA VAL A 280 -11.13 13.05 -17.84
C VAL A 280 -11.17 11.89 -18.85
N SER A 281 -11.67 10.70 -18.47
CA SER A 281 -11.58 9.49 -19.30
C SER A 281 -12.92 8.75 -19.52
N THR A 282 -13.41 7.98 -18.56
CA THR A 282 -14.71 7.30 -18.68
C THR A 282 -15.86 8.30 -18.60
N GLY A 283 -15.74 9.32 -17.75
CA GLY A 283 -16.79 10.26 -17.36
C GLY A 283 -17.83 9.66 -16.41
N ASP A 284 -17.59 8.47 -15.84
CA ASP A 284 -18.53 7.86 -14.89
C ASP A 284 -18.41 8.50 -13.50
N LEU A 285 -19.17 9.58 -13.32
CA LEU A 285 -19.34 10.25 -12.03
C LEU A 285 -20.54 9.72 -11.23
N GLU A 286 -21.32 8.77 -11.75
CA GLU A 286 -22.44 8.18 -11.01
C GLU A 286 -21.95 7.07 -10.07
N SER A 287 -20.99 6.25 -10.52
CA SER A 287 -20.27 5.32 -9.63
C SER A 287 -19.53 6.06 -8.50
N VAL A 288 -18.98 7.25 -8.79
CA VAL A 288 -18.37 8.16 -7.79
C VAL A 288 -19.41 8.71 -6.82
N LYS A 289 -20.55 9.19 -7.33
CA LYS A 289 -21.67 9.71 -6.53
C LYS A 289 -22.16 8.69 -5.51
N ASN A 290 -22.35 7.44 -5.94
CA ASN A 290 -22.86 6.38 -5.08
C ASN A 290 -21.81 5.97 -4.03
N ALA A 291 -20.52 5.94 -4.39
CA ALA A 291 -19.43 5.72 -3.45
C ALA A 291 -19.37 6.81 -2.36
N LEU A 292 -19.41 8.10 -2.73
CA LEU A 292 -19.47 9.20 -1.77
C LEU A 292 -20.76 9.16 -0.93
N GLN A 293 -21.90 8.82 -1.53
CA GLN A 293 -23.17 8.74 -0.83
C GLN A 293 -23.18 7.64 0.24
N THR A 294 -22.54 6.50 -0.05
CA THR A 294 -22.29 5.44 0.92
C THR A 294 -21.53 5.97 2.14
N MET A 295 -20.41 6.69 1.94
CA MET A 295 -19.64 7.28 3.06
C MET A 295 -20.47 8.27 3.88
N TYR A 296 -21.29 9.10 3.22
CA TYR A 296 -22.23 9.98 3.91
C TYR A 296 -23.29 9.22 4.71
N ASP A 297 -23.79 8.10 4.22
CA ASP A 297 -24.88 7.37 4.87
C ASP A 297 -24.41 6.42 5.98
N THR A 298 -23.11 6.06 6.02
CA THR A 298 -22.46 5.40 7.17
C THR A 298 -21.82 6.35 8.19
N GLN A 299 -21.56 7.63 7.85
CA GLN A 299 -20.96 8.65 8.71
C GLN A 299 -21.52 8.65 10.15
N ASP A 300 -20.64 8.75 11.14
CA ASP A 300 -20.99 8.87 12.54
C ASP A 300 -21.83 10.14 12.81
N LYS A 301 -23.05 9.91 13.29
CA LYS A 301 -24.07 10.96 13.50
C LYS A 301 -23.74 11.87 14.69
N THR A 302 -22.86 11.44 15.59
CA THR A 302 -22.46 12.15 16.81
C THR A 302 -21.17 12.93 16.61
N THR A 303 -20.12 12.30 16.08
CA THR A 303 -18.78 12.91 15.92
C THR A 303 -18.59 13.61 14.58
N GLY A 304 -19.30 13.19 13.53
CA GLY A 304 -19.06 13.64 12.16
C GLY A 304 -17.99 12.84 11.41
N ALA A 305 -17.38 11.84 12.05
CA ALA A 305 -16.38 10.99 11.41
C ALA A 305 -16.98 10.19 10.23
N PHE A 306 -16.34 10.23 9.06
CA PHE A 306 -16.48 9.21 8.04
C PHE A 306 -15.79 7.90 8.45
N ASP A 307 -16.24 6.81 7.83
CA ASP A 307 -15.53 5.53 7.83
C ASP A 307 -14.22 5.65 7.01
N GLU A 308 -13.24 4.80 7.32
CA GLU A 308 -12.04 4.62 6.49
C GLU A 308 -12.36 3.87 5.19
N SER A 309 -13.30 2.93 5.24
CA SER A 309 -13.81 2.20 4.07
C SER A 309 -15.32 2.08 4.12
N GLY A 310 -15.99 1.96 2.97
CA GLY A 310 -17.42 1.68 2.92
C GLY A 310 -17.79 0.29 3.46
N PRO A 311 -19.10 0.05 3.70
CA PRO A 311 -19.63 -1.26 3.99
C PRO A 311 -19.48 -2.20 2.78
N PRO A 312 -19.45 -3.53 3.01
CA PRO A 312 -19.62 -4.19 4.30
C PRO A 312 -18.33 -4.23 5.16
N LEU A 313 -17.23 -3.66 4.67
CA LEU A 313 -15.93 -3.65 5.35
C LEU A 313 -15.86 -2.64 6.52
N SER A 314 -16.37 -1.42 6.33
CA SER A 314 -16.61 -0.39 7.36
C SER A 314 -15.49 -0.20 8.41
N GLN A 315 -14.23 -0.14 7.96
CA GLN A 315 -13.09 0.26 8.80
C GLN A 315 -13.24 1.72 9.26
N LYS A 316 -12.58 2.11 10.35
CA LYS A 316 -12.83 3.34 11.11
C LYS A 316 -11.52 3.98 11.58
N ASN A 317 -11.59 5.24 12.02
CA ASN A 317 -10.52 5.97 12.71
C ASN A 317 -9.32 6.42 11.86
N SER A 318 -9.53 6.67 10.56
CA SER A 318 -8.49 7.12 9.63
C SER A 318 -8.74 8.56 9.17
N ASP A 319 -7.98 9.51 9.70
CA ASP A 319 -8.13 10.94 9.38
C ASP A 319 -7.80 11.25 7.91
N THR A 320 -6.84 10.54 7.33
CA THR A 320 -6.48 10.66 5.91
C THR A 320 -7.65 10.24 5.01
N TYR A 321 -8.29 9.10 5.26
CA TYR A 321 -9.44 8.65 4.45
C TYR A 321 -10.72 9.46 4.73
N HIS A 322 -10.86 10.00 5.94
CA HIS A 322 -11.87 11.01 6.26
C HIS A 322 -11.71 12.25 5.37
N MET A 323 -10.50 12.84 5.29
CA MET A 323 -10.22 13.97 4.41
C MET A 323 -10.37 13.62 2.92
N TRP A 324 -9.99 12.42 2.48
CA TRP A 324 -10.20 12.01 1.09
C TRP A 324 -11.69 11.90 0.71
N SER A 325 -12.58 11.54 1.63
CA SER A 325 -14.04 11.59 1.39
C SER A 325 -14.53 13.02 1.10
N MET A 326 -13.86 14.01 1.69
CA MET A 326 -14.17 15.44 1.55
C MET A 326 -13.58 16.03 0.26
N ILE A 327 -12.33 15.68 -0.06
CA ILE A 327 -11.67 16.04 -1.34
C ILE A 327 -12.39 15.38 -2.53
N GLY A 328 -12.80 14.11 -2.40
CA GLY A 328 -13.64 13.43 -3.39
C GLY A 328 -15.00 14.12 -3.60
N THR A 329 -15.61 14.61 -2.51
CA THR A 329 -16.83 15.46 -2.59
C THR A 329 -16.57 16.76 -3.36
N TYR A 330 -15.45 17.47 -3.07
CA TYR A 330 -15.09 18.68 -3.80
C TYR A 330 -14.92 18.40 -5.32
N ASN A 331 -14.14 17.38 -5.67
CA ASN A 331 -13.92 16.99 -7.08
C ASN A 331 -15.23 16.63 -7.78
N TYR A 332 -16.07 15.80 -7.16
CA TYR A 332 -17.39 15.45 -7.70
C TYR A 332 -18.24 16.70 -7.99
N LEU A 333 -18.25 17.70 -7.10
CA LEU A 333 -19.03 18.92 -7.26
C LEU A 333 -18.42 19.91 -8.25
N LEU A 334 -17.09 19.99 -8.33
CA LEU A 334 -16.36 20.73 -9.37
C LEU A 334 -16.74 20.21 -10.77
N TYR A 335 -16.86 18.90 -10.93
CA TYR A 335 -17.14 18.30 -12.24
C TYR A 335 -18.64 18.31 -12.59
N THR A 336 -19.53 18.05 -11.63
CA THR A 336 -20.99 17.92 -11.87
C THR A 336 -21.81 19.18 -11.62
N ASN A 337 -21.45 19.99 -10.63
CA ASN A 337 -22.33 20.96 -9.95
C ASN A 337 -23.67 20.32 -9.50
N ASP A 338 -23.65 19.10 -8.94
CA ASP A 338 -24.84 18.50 -8.32
C ASP A 338 -25.17 19.19 -6.99
N THR A 339 -25.84 20.34 -7.10
CA THR A 339 -26.32 21.11 -5.94
C THR A 339 -27.37 20.36 -5.13
N SER A 340 -28.00 19.31 -5.67
CA SER A 340 -28.95 18.48 -4.92
C SER A 340 -28.22 17.53 -3.97
N PHE A 341 -27.14 16.89 -4.43
CA PHE A 341 -26.24 16.09 -3.60
C PHE A 341 -25.56 16.97 -2.52
N LEU A 342 -25.05 18.14 -2.91
CA LEU A 342 -24.47 19.11 -1.97
C LEU A 342 -25.50 19.54 -0.92
N SER A 343 -26.71 19.97 -1.32
CA SER A 343 -27.73 20.41 -0.36
C SER A 343 -28.20 19.28 0.57
N LYS A 344 -28.30 18.04 0.07
CA LYS A 344 -28.64 16.85 0.88
C LYS A 344 -27.58 16.58 1.95
N ASN A 345 -26.31 16.67 1.59
CA ASN A 345 -25.20 16.24 2.42
C ASN A 345 -24.45 17.40 3.12
N TRP A 346 -24.83 18.67 2.92
CA TRP A 346 -24.07 19.82 3.47
C TRP A 346 -23.92 19.79 4.99
N ASN A 347 -25.00 19.54 5.73
CA ASN A 347 -24.95 19.44 7.20
C ASN A 347 -24.06 18.28 7.68
N LYS A 348 -23.90 17.22 6.85
CA LYS A 348 -22.97 16.11 7.10
C LYS A 348 -21.52 16.51 6.80
N TYR A 349 -21.30 17.24 5.71
CA TYR A 349 -20.00 17.80 5.35
C TYR A 349 -19.51 18.78 6.43
N GLN A 350 -20.36 19.70 6.91
CA GLN A 350 -20.02 20.60 8.01
C GLN A 350 -19.59 19.82 9.28
N LYS A 351 -20.27 18.73 9.62
CA LYS A 351 -19.84 17.85 10.73
C LYS A 351 -18.49 17.16 10.48
N ALA A 352 -18.18 16.78 9.25
CA ALA A 352 -16.86 16.23 8.90
C ALA A 352 -15.75 17.29 9.03
N MET A 353 -16.04 18.52 8.59
CA MET A 353 -15.16 19.68 8.83
C MET A 353 -14.94 19.89 10.33
N ASP A 354 -16.01 19.97 11.12
CA ASP A 354 -15.91 20.12 12.57
C ASP A 354 -15.13 18.95 13.21
N TYR A 355 -15.29 17.72 12.73
CA TYR A 355 -14.51 16.57 13.22
C TYR A 355 -12.99 16.74 13.02
N ILE A 356 -12.53 16.94 11.78
CA ILE A 356 -11.10 17.04 11.49
C ILE A 356 -10.47 18.31 12.09
N TYR A 357 -11.25 19.38 12.22
CA TYR A 357 -10.79 20.66 12.79
C TYR A 357 -10.93 20.80 14.30
N ASN A 358 -11.45 19.78 14.99
CA ASN A 358 -11.24 19.59 16.42
C ASN A 358 -9.93 18.82 16.70
N LYS A 359 -9.21 18.35 15.67
CA LYS A 359 -7.88 17.71 15.78
C LYS A 359 -6.73 18.62 15.36
N VAL A 360 -6.97 19.53 14.41
CA VAL A 360 -6.07 20.65 14.08
C VAL A 360 -6.29 21.78 15.09
N ASP A 361 -5.25 22.49 15.51
CA ASP A 361 -5.43 23.76 16.23
C ASP A 361 -6.11 24.77 15.29
N ASN A 362 -7.41 24.97 15.51
CA ASN A 362 -8.26 25.96 14.85
C ASN A 362 -8.34 25.92 13.30
N SER A 363 -8.86 24.82 12.73
CA SER A 363 -9.64 24.69 11.44
C SER A 363 -9.03 25.01 10.03
N THR A 364 -9.70 24.64 8.91
CA THR A 364 -9.47 25.09 7.50
C THR A 364 -10.72 24.87 6.59
N GLY A 365 -10.65 25.04 5.24
CA GLY A 365 -11.58 24.37 4.29
C GLY A 365 -12.46 25.14 3.26
N ALA A 366 -12.02 26.30 2.75
CA ALA A 366 -12.91 27.38 2.28
C ALA A 366 -13.88 27.14 1.10
N GLU A 367 -13.46 26.56 -0.03
CA GLU A 367 -14.14 26.80 -1.32
C GLU A 367 -15.60 26.34 -1.40
N LEU A 368 -15.93 25.17 -0.83
CA LEU A 368 -17.31 24.67 -0.84
C LEU A 368 -18.26 25.56 -0.05
N ALA A 369 -17.80 26.27 0.98
CA ALA A 369 -18.61 27.27 1.68
C ALA A 369 -18.95 28.45 0.76
N SER A 370 -18.01 28.90 -0.09
CA SER A 370 -18.28 29.92 -1.10
C SER A 370 -19.35 29.47 -2.10
N TRP A 371 -19.31 28.21 -2.55
CA TRP A 371 -20.28 27.69 -3.53
C TRP A 371 -21.70 27.53 -2.97
N VAL A 372 -21.87 27.30 -1.66
CA VAL A 372 -23.19 27.35 -0.99
C VAL A 372 -23.58 28.76 -0.51
N GLY A 373 -22.76 29.78 -0.78
CA GLY A 373 -23.04 31.18 -0.40
C GLY A 373 -22.74 31.54 1.06
N SER A 374 -21.95 30.73 1.78
CA SER A 374 -21.55 30.97 3.17
C SER A 374 -20.16 31.62 3.25
N SER A 375 -20.07 32.91 2.89
CA SER A 375 -18.78 33.62 2.85
C SER A 375 -18.06 33.62 4.21
N SER A 376 -18.78 33.75 5.33
CA SER A 376 -18.17 33.77 6.67
C SER A 376 -17.51 32.44 7.06
N LEU A 377 -17.98 31.29 6.54
CA LEU A 377 -17.28 30.02 6.68
C LEU A 377 -16.05 30.01 5.77
N SER A 378 -16.18 30.45 4.51
CA SER A 378 -15.06 30.57 3.56
C SER A 378 -13.92 31.44 4.09
N ASP A 379 -14.24 32.60 4.69
CA ASP A 379 -13.25 33.55 5.22
C ASP A 379 -12.50 32.96 6.43
N LYS A 380 -13.23 32.37 7.40
CA LYS A 380 -12.66 31.63 8.52
C LYS A 380 -11.71 30.54 8.00
N TRP A 381 -12.22 29.70 7.12
CA TRP A 381 -11.56 28.51 6.62
C TRP A 381 -10.33 28.80 5.73
N ASN A 382 -10.23 29.97 5.11
CA ASN A 382 -9.04 30.44 4.38
C ASN A 382 -7.93 30.92 5.31
N ALA A 383 -8.27 31.75 6.31
CA ALA A 383 -7.29 32.29 7.25
C ALA A 383 -6.49 31.15 7.93
N GLN A 384 -7.21 30.14 8.39
CA GLN A 384 -6.63 29.07 9.19
C GLN A 384 -5.87 28.01 8.35
N ALA A 385 -6.19 27.89 7.06
CA ALA A 385 -5.33 27.16 6.12
C ALA A 385 -3.94 27.81 6.02
N THR A 386 -3.85 29.12 6.18
CA THR A 386 -2.58 29.87 6.17
C THR A 386 -1.78 29.60 7.45
N ASP A 387 -2.45 29.60 8.62
CA ASP A 387 -1.84 29.28 9.91
C ASP A 387 -1.26 27.84 9.95
N LEU A 388 -1.98 26.87 9.36
CA LEU A 388 -1.52 25.49 9.22
C LEU A 388 -0.30 25.37 8.28
N VAL A 389 -0.32 26.06 7.13
CA VAL A 389 0.83 26.07 6.19
C VAL A 389 2.07 26.69 6.83
N GLN A 390 1.92 27.77 7.62
CA GLN A 390 3.03 28.32 8.39
C GLN A 390 3.59 27.30 9.38
N SER A 391 2.71 26.64 10.15
CA SER A 391 3.10 25.65 11.15
C SER A 391 3.87 24.46 10.55
N ILE A 392 3.41 23.93 9.41
CA ILE A 392 4.11 22.83 8.69
C ILE A 392 5.51 23.28 8.26
N ASN A 393 5.65 24.51 7.76
CA ASN A 393 6.94 25.08 7.33
C ASN A 393 7.91 25.42 8.46
N GLU A 394 7.42 25.54 9.70
CA GLU A 394 8.21 25.81 10.91
C GLU A 394 8.69 24.51 11.58
N TYR A 395 7.82 23.52 11.78
CA TYR A 395 8.14 22.32 12.59
C TYR A 395 8.56 21.08 11.78
N CYS A 396 8.09 20.94 10.54
CA CYS A 396 8.35 19.74 9.73
C CYS A 396 9.45 19.94 8.68
N TRP A 397 9.81 21.19 8.33
CA TRP A 397 10.86 21.46 7.36
C TRP A 397 12.25 21.08 7.87
N ASP A 398 13.06 20.46 7.01
CA ASP A 398 14.48 20.21 7.21
C ASP A 398 15.26 20.95 6.11
N ASP A 399 16.06 21.94 6.50
CA ASP A 399 16.79 22.80 5.56
C ASP A 399 18.13 22.21 5.10
N GLU A 400 18.73 21.31 5.90
CA GLU A 400 19.98 20.61 5.56
C GLU A 400 19.71 19.51 4.53
N TYR A 401 18.66 18.72 4.74
CA TYR A 401 18.18 17.77 3.74
C TYR A 401 17.49 18.49 2.58
N GLY A 402 16.70 19.54 2.86
CA GLY A 402 15.94 20.30 1.86
C GLY A 402 14.59 19.68 1.50
N ALA A 403 13.89 19.08 2.47
CA ALA A 403 12.56 18.49 2.31
C ALA A 403 11.79 18.50 3.64
N PHE A 404 10.52 18.07 3.63
CA PHE A 404 9.77 17.83 4.86
C PHE A 404 10.12 16.48 5.48
N LYS A 405 10.28 16.49 6.80
CA LYS A 405 10.22 15.30 7.67
C LYS A 405 8.79 14.78 7.74
N ASP A 406 8.64 13.49 8.02
CA ASP A 406 7.38 12.79 8.28
C ASP A 406 6.51 13.49 9.33
N ASN A 407 7.12 14.05 10.38
CA ASN A 407 6.39 14.80 11.40
C ASN A 407 7.29 15.80 12.17
N ALA A 408 6.67 16.53 13.11
CA ALA A 408 7.28 17.57 13.93
C ALA A 408 8.27 17.07 15.02
N THR A 409 8.39 15.75 15.23
CA THR A 409 9.32 15.17 16.22
C THR A 409 10.72 14.96 15.63
N ALA A 410 11.63 14.39 16.43
CA ALA A 410 12.98 13.99 16.02
C ALA A 410 12.97 12.71 15.17
N THR A 411 12.38 12.78 13.99
CA THR A 411 12.43 11.73 12.95
C THR A 411 13.47 12.07 11.88
N ALA A 412 14.06 11.03 11.29
CA ALA A 412 15.00 11.11 10.15
C ALA A 412 14.37 10.56 8.85
N LEU A 413 13.04 10.40 8.83
CA LEU A 413 12.27 10.00 7.65
C LEU A 413 11.76 11.26 6.94
N HIS A 414 12.09 11.40 5.66
CA HIS A 414 11.54 12.41 4.74
C HIS A 414 10.70 11.65 3.69
N PRO A 415 9.39 11.45 3.92
CA PRO A 415 8.60 10.49 3.17
C PRO A 415 8.24 11.01 1.77
N GLN A 416 7.94 10.09 0.85
CA GLN A 416 7.56 10.39 -0.52
C GLN A 416 6.20 11.12 -0.55
N ASP A 417 5.25 10.72 0.28
CA ASP A 417 3.88 11.25 0.28
C ASP A 417 3.77 12.72 0.71
N ALA A 418 4.24 13.09 1.90
CA ALA A 418 4.14 14.45 2.43
C ALA A 418 4.87 15.46 1.53
N ASN A 419 6.02 15.06 0.96
CA ASN A 419 6.80 15.88 0.04
C ASN A 419 6.13 16.02 -1.34
N SER A 420 5.52 14.96 -1.86
CA SER A 420 4.74 15.01 -3.11
C SER A 420 3.49 15.89 -2.97
N LEU A 421 2.77 15.74 -1.86
CA LEU A 421 1.59 16.54 -1.55
C LEU A 421 1.95 18.01 -1.26
N ALA A 422 3.11 18.28 -0.65
CA ALA A 422 3.58 19.65 -0.43
C ALA A 422 3.86 20.40 -1.73
N LEU A 423 4.40 19.73 -2.75
CA LEU A 423 4.51 20.28 -4.11
C LEU A 423 3.13 20.51 -4.74
N LEU A 424 2.25 19.51 -4.69
CA LEU A 424 0.93 19.54 -5.34
C LEU A 424 -0.01 20.60 -4.76
N TYR A 425 0.03 20.83 -3.45
CA TYR A 425 -0.78 21.85 -2.78
C TYR A 425 -0.06 23.22 -2.65
N GLY A 426 1.15 23.36 -3.18
CA GLY A 426 1.87 24.63 -3.22
C GLY A 426 2.17 25.24 -1.85
N ILE A 427 2.38 24.43 -0.81
CA ILE A 427 2.55 24.90 0.58
C ILE A 427 3.96 25.44 0.87
N VAL A 428 4.76 25.70 -0.17
CA VAL A 428 6.18 26.07 -0.10
C VAL A 428 6.51 27.13 -1.15
N ASP A 429 7.55 27.92 -0.88
CA ASP A 429 8.15 28.82 -1.87
C ASP A 429 8.84 28.06 -3.02
N PRO A 430 9.13 28.71 -4.17
CA PRO A 430 9.75 28.06 -5.32
C PRO A 430 11.13 27.43 -5.05
N ASP A 431 11.92 27.96 -4.12
CA ASP A 431 13.25 27.43 -3.81
C ASP A 431 13.16 26.15 -2.97
N ARG A 432 12.29 26.13 -1.94
CA ARG A 432 11.91 24.92 -1.21
C ARG A 432 11.29 23.87 -2.14
N ALA A 433 10.38 24.27 -3.03
CA ALA A 433 9.77 23.38 -4.00
C ALA A 433 10.81 22.75 -4.96
N SER A 434 11.76 23.55 -5.44
CA SER A 434 12.89 23.07 -6.26
C SER A 434 13.77 22.06 -5.51
N ARG A 435 14.05 22.30 -4.21
CA ARG A 435 14.77 21.36 -3.34
C ARG A 435 14.01 20.04 -3.13
N ILE A 436 12.74 20.07 -2.71
CA ILE A 436 11.91 18.87 -2.54
C ILE A 436 11.89 18.04 -3.84
N SER A 437 11.59 18.70 -4.97
CA SER A 437 11.49 18.06 -6.29
C SER A 437 12.82 17.47 -6.77
N LYS A 438 13.97 17.98 -6.30
CA LYS A 438 15.29 17.39 -6.56
C LYS A 438 15.56 16.19 -5.64
N ASN A 439 15.08 16.24 -4.40
CA ASN A 439 15.31 15.19 -3.41
C ASN A 439 14.47 13.93 -3.64
N LEU A 440 13.24 14.06 -4.14
CA LEU A 440 12.41 12.92 -4.54
C LEU A 440 13.10 12.01 -5.59
N LEU A 441 13.97 12.58 -6.44
CA LEU A 441 14.78 11.83 -7.40
C LEU A 441 15.76 10.84 -6.75
N GLN A 442 16.11 11.02 -5.48
CA GLN A 442 17.01 10.09 -4.76
C GLN A 442 16.35 8.71 -4.55
N ASN A 443 15.01 8.66 -4.56
CA ASN A 443 14.23 7.43 -4.40
C ASN A 443 14.07 6.63 -5.71
N TRP A 444 14.54 7.15 -6.85
CA TRP A 444 14.19 6.62 -8.17
C TRP A 444 15.01 5.38 -8.58
N THR A 445 14.50 4.20 -8.22
CA THR A 445 14.94 2.91 -8.76
C THR A 445 14.71 2.82 -10.28
N PRO A 446 15.36 1.88 -11.01
CA PRO A 446 15.16 1.73 -12.46
C PRO A 446 13.71 1.46 -12.91
N ILE A 447 12.82 1.07 -11.98
CA ILE A 447 11.43 0.69 -12.26
C ILE A 447 10.39 1.54 -11.51
N GLY A 448 10.80 2.57 -10.76
CA GLY A 448 9.87 3.48 -10.07
C GLY A 448 10.49 4.19 -8.86
N SER A 449 9.73 5.09 -8.25
CA SER A 449 10.11 5.77 -7.00
C SER A 449 9.86 4.84 -5.81
N GLU A 450 10.90 4.44 -5.09
CA GLU A 450 10.77 3.72 -3.82
C GLU A 450 10.12 4.63 -2.78
N THR A 451 9.26 4.08 -1.93
CA THR A 451 8.54 4.80 -0.90
C THR A 451 9.29 4.69 0.46
N PRO A 452 9.99 5.73 0.98
CA PRO A 452 10.79 5.61 2.20
C PRO A 452 10.00 5.23 3.47
N GLU A 453 8.72 5.62 3.53
CA GLU A 453 7.76 5.27 4.56
C GLU A 453 7.28 3.80 4.47
N LEU A 454 7.51 3.15 3.32
CA LEU A 454 7.23 1.73 3.04
C LEU A 454 8.41 1.07 2.29
N PRO A 455 9.60 0.91 2.92
CA PRO A 455 10.82 0.50 2.23
C PRO A 455 10.71 -0.78 1.40
N ASN A 456 11.50 -0.88 0.34
CA ASN A 456 11.49 -1.90 -0.70
C ASN A 456 10.20 -1.95 -1.56
N ASN A 457 9.21 -1.08 -1.32
CA ASN A 457 7.98 -1.02 -2.13
C ASN A 457 7.99 0.23 -3.01
N ILE A 458 7.38 0.11 -4.19
CA ILE A 458 7.03 1.20 -5.08
C ILE A 458 5.51 1.34 -5.04
N SER A 459 5.03 2.53 -4.67
CA SER A 459 3.61 2.85 -4.61
C SER A 459 3.21 3.79 -5.76
N PRO A 460 2.54 3.29 -6.82
CA PRO A 460 1.90 4.13 -7.84
C PRO A 460 0.84 5.09 -7.30
N PHE A 461 0.24 4.83 -6.12
CA PHE A 461 -0.63 5.80 -5.43
C PHE A 461 0.15 7.05 -5.05
N ILE A 462 1.24 6.89 -4.31
CA ILE A 462 2.06 8.01 -3.84
C ILE A 462 2.77 8.68 -5.03
N SER A 463 3.27 7.86 -5.96
CA SER A 463 3.85 8.33 -7.23
C SER A 463 2.85 9.13 -8.08
N SER A 464 1.53 8.89 -7.95
CA SER A 464 0.49 9.68 -8.63
C SER A 464 0.42 11.12 -8.11
N PHE A 465 0.80 11.38 -6.86
CA PHE A 465 0.98 12.73 -6.35
C PHE A 465 2.35 13.30 -6.75
N GLU A 466 3.41 12.49 -6.74
CA GLU A 466 4.77 12.91 -7.14
C GLU A 466 4.80 13.50 -8.57
N ILE A 467 4.19 12.80 -9.54
CA ILE A 467 4.12 13.29 -10.94
C ILE A 467 3.32 14.59 -11.06
N GLN A 468 2.26 14.77 -10.26
CA GLN A 468 1.45 15.99 -10.30
C GLN A 468 2.17 17.16 -9.62
N GLY A 469 2.85 16.92 -8.48
CA GLY A 469 3.71 17.92 -7.84
C GLY A 469 4.88 18.35 -8.72
N HIS A 470 5.51 17.44 -9.46
CA HIS A 470 6.50 17.78 -10.48
C HIS A 470 5.91 18.65 -11.61
N PHE A 471 4.71 18.34 -12.11
CA PHE A 471 4.05 19.18 -13.12
C PHE A 471 3.64 20.56 -12.58
N GLU A 472 3.11 20.66 -11.36
CA GLU A 472 2.67 21.95 -10.78
C GLU A 472 3.81 22.97 -10.73
N ILE A 473 5.03 22.51 -10.43
CA ILE A 473 6.25 23.35 -10.39
C ILE A 473 7.03 23.38 -11.72
N GLY A 474 6.39 23.01 -12.83
CA GLY A 474 6.95 23.07 -14.19
C GLY A 474 8.08 22.08 -14.49
N GLN A 475 8.35 21.10 -13.63
CA GLN A 475 9.35 20.04 -13.84
C GLN A 475 8.77 18.88 -14.69
N SER A 476 8.11 19.22 -15.81
CA SER A 476 7.36 18.29 -16.66
C SER A 476 8.19 17.10 -17.14
N ALA A 477 9.49 17.30 -17.38
CA ALA A 477 10.41 16.23 -17.76
C ALA A 477 10.54 15.14 -16.68
N ARG A 478 10.58 15.52 -15.39
CA ARG A 478 10.64 14.56 -14.27
C ARG A 478 9.34 13.78 -14.17
N ALA A 479 8.19 14.46 -14.28
CA ALA A 479 6.89 13.80 -14.29
C ALA A 479 6.77 12.76 -15.41
N LEU A 480 7.16 13.13 -16.65
CA LEU A 480 7.12 12.22 -17.80
C LEU A 480 8.12 11.06 -17.68
N GLU A 481 9.31 11.29 -17.10
CA GLU A 481 10.26 10.21 -16.83
C GLU A 481 9.68 9.21 -15.83
N LEU A 482 9.15 9.67 -14.69
CA LEU A 482 8.56 8.79 -13.68
C LEU A 482 7.31 8.04 -14.20
N ILE A 483 6.50 8.67 -15.06
CA ILE A 483 5.38 8.00 -15.75
C ILE A 483 5.89 6.82 -16.60
N ARG A 484 6.89 7.06 -17.45
CA ARG A 484 7.48 6.02 -18.32
C ARG A 484 8.25 4.96 -17.53
N ARG A 485 8.89 5.34 -16.42
CA ARG A 485 9.70 4.49 -15.54
C ARG A 485 8.85 3.51 -14.73
N SER A 486 7.78 3.97 -14.09
CA SER A 486 6.90 3.15 -13.24
C SER A 486 5.80 2.43 -14.04
N TRP A 487 4.81 3.19 -14.53
CA TRP A 487 3.68 2.62 -15.28
C TRP A 487 4.13 2.00 -16.60
N GLY A 488 5.13 2.58 -17.26
CA GLY A 488 5.70 2.02 -18.49
C GLY A 488 6.55 0.77 -18.27
N TRP A 489 7.12 0.54 -17.09
CA TRP A 489 7.70 -0.77 -16.75
C TRP A 489 6.59 -1.79 -16.54
N TYR A 490 5.61 -1.51 -15.67
CA TYR A 490 4.53 -2.46 -15.37
C TYR A 490 3.74 -2.86 -16.62
N LEU A 491 3.36 -1.90 -17.46
CA LEU A 491 2.53 -2.12 -18.65
C LEU A 491 3.25 -2.90 -19.76
N ASN A 492 4.58 -3.04 -19.68
CA ASN A 492 5.38 -3.87 -20.58
C ASN A 492 5.95 -5.13 -19.90
N ASN A 493 5.65 -5.35 -18.61
CA ASN A 493 6.07 -6.56 -17.90
C ASN A 493 5.25 -7.77 -18.39
N PRO A 494 5.87 -8.84 -18.93
CA PRO A 494 5.17 -9.96 -19.56
C PRO A 494 4.39 -10.86 -18.60
N ASN A 495 4.46 -10.59 -17.28
CA ASN A 495 3.64 -11.24 -16.28
C ASN A 495 2.42 -10.40 -15.85
N GLY A 496 2.38 -9.11 -16.17
CA GLY A 496 1.26 -8.21 -15.86
C GLY A 496 0.07 -8.36 -16.81
N THR A 497 -0.92 -7.48 -16.65
CA THR A 497 -2.18 -7.55 -17.42
C THR A 497 -2.08 -7.02 -18.85
N GLU A 498 -1.01 -6.29 -19.19
CA GLU A 498 -0.84 -5.54 -20.45
C GLU A 498 -1.94 -4.49 -20.72
N SER A 499 -2.86 -4.23 -19.78
CA SER A 499 -4.05 -3.39 -20.01
C SER A 499 -4.52 -2.50 -18.86
N THR A 500 -4.13 -2.75 -17.62
CA THR A 500 -4.58 -2.00 -16.42
C THR A 500 -3.37 -1.42 -15.66
N VAL A 501 -3.59 -0.82 -14.50
CA VAL A 501 -2.52 -0.33 -13.62
C VAL A 501 -2.54 -1.08 -12.28
N ILE A 502 -1.38 -1.61 -11.89
CA ILE A 502 -1.17 -2.36 -10.64
C ILE A 502 -1.22 -1.43 -9.43
N GLU A 503 -1.67 -1.98 -8.31
CA GLU A 503 -1.68 -1.38 -6.98
C GLU A 503 -0.30 -0.91 -6.49
N GLY A 504 0.71 -1.77 -6.64
CA GLY A 504 2.06 -1.60 -6.11
C GLY A 504 2.91 -2.85 -6.37
N TYR A 505 4.22 -2.72 -6.22
CA TYR A 505 5.19 -3.80 -6.46
C TYR A 505 6.48 -3.55 -5.66
N LEU A 506 7.38 -4.53 -5.59
CA LEU A 506 8.67 -4.36 -4.93
C LEU A 506 9.73 -3.77 -5.88
N VAL A 507 10.76 -3.15 -5.29
CA VAL A 507 11.92 -2.58 -6.02
C VAL A 507 12.75 -3.62 -6.78
N ASP A 508 12.58 -4.92 -6.49
CA ASP A 508 13.20 -6.02 -7.24
C ASP A 508 12.41 -6.43 -8.51
N GLY A 509 11.25 -5.82 -8.75
CA GLY A 509 10.38 -6.12 -9.88
C GLY A 509 9.43 -7.31 -9.68
N SER A 510 9.36 -7.87 -8.47
CA SER A 510 8.33 -8.84 -8.10
C SER A 510 7.00 -8.14 -7.74
N PHE A 511 5.88 -8.82 -8.02
CA PHE A 511 4.54 -8.34 -7.68
C PHE A 511 4.16 -8.59 -6.20
N GLY A 512 5.12 -8.42 -5.29
CA GLY A 512 4.83 -8.27 -3.86
C GLY A 512 4.53 -6.81 -3.54
N TYR A 513 3.61 -6.56 -2.60
CA TYR A 513 3.35 -5.23 -2.06
C TYR A 513 2.85 -5.41 -0.62
N ARG A 514 3.29 -4.57 0.32
CA ARG A 514 2.88 -4.62 1.74
C ARG A 514 2.91 -6.02 2.38
N SER A 515 3.88 -6.84 1.97
CA SER A 515 4.01 -8.27 2.31
C SER A 515 3.93 -8.53 3.82
N ASP A 516 4.72 -7.78 4.58
CA ASP A 516 4.76 -7.71 6.04
C ASP A 516 3.64 -6.84 6.64
N ARG A 517 3.21 -5.79 5.91
CA ARG A 517 2.23 -4.78 6.36
C ARG A 517 0.78 -5.07 5.98
N GLY A 518 0.37 -6.31 6.23
CA GLY A 518 -1.05 -6.73 6.23
C GLY A 518 -1.46 -7.70 5.12
N TYR A 519 -0.61 -8.00 4.13
CA TYR A 519 -0.95 -8.95 3.05
C TYR A 519 -0.46 -10.39 3.34
N SER A 520 -0.08 -10.68 4.58
CA SER A 520 0.29 -12.02 5.07
C SER A 520 1.33 -12.76 4.22
N HIS A 521 2.23 -12.02 3.57
CA HIS A 521 3.24 -12.52 2.62
C HIS A 521 2.66 -13.28 1.40
N ASP A 522 1.43 -12.95 0.99
CA ASP A 522 0.77 -13.48 -0.21
C ASP A 522 0.85 -12.48 -1.39
N PRO A 523 1.78 -12.64 -2.33
CA PRO A 523 1.91 -11.76 -3.49
C PRO A 523 0.85 -12.01 -4.58
N SER A 524 -0.03 -13.01 -4.41
CA SER A 524 -1.22 -13.15 -5.25
C SER A 524 -2.37 -12.24 -4.79
N TYR A 525 -2.32 -11.71 -3.56
CA TYR A 525 -3.32 -10.77 -3.03
C TYR A 525 -3.23 -9.35 -3.63
N VAL A 526 -2.06 -8.98 -4.18
CA VAL A 526 -1.83 -7.69 -4.83
C VAL A 526 -2.78 -7.53 -6.03
N SER A 527 -3.40 -6.35 -6.17
CA SER A 527 -4.34 -6.10 -7.26
C SER A 527 -3.64 -5.52 -8.50
N HIS A 528 -3.87 -6.14 -9.65
CA HIS A 528 -3.34 -5.68 -10.93
C HIS A 528 -4.26 -4.68 -11.67
N ALA A 529 -5.38 -4.32 -11.06
CA ALA A 529 -6.30 -3.29 -11.52
C ALA A 529 -6.81 -2.48 -10.30
N HIS A 530 -6.02 -1.50 -9.86
CA HIS A 530 -6.31 -0.67 -8.69
C HIS A 530 -6.49 0.82 -9.04
N GLY A 531 -7.58 1.42 -8.58
CA GLY A 531 -8.02 2.76 -8.98
C GLY A 531 -7.06 3.87 -8.55
N TRP A 532 -6.40 3.69 -7.39
CA TRP A 532 -5.44 4.64 -6.85
C TRP A 532 -4.20 4.87 -7.73
N SER A 533 -3.97 4.04 -8.75
CA SER A 533 -2.81 4.07 -9.64
C SER A 533 -3.07 4.84 -10.94
N ALA A 534 -4.27 5.41 -11.13
CA ALA A 534 -4.68 6.06 -12.38
C ALA A 534 -4.15 7.51 -12.57
N GLY A 535 -3.21 7.97 -11.74
CA GLY A 535 -2.66 9.33 -11.75
C GLY A 535 -2.23 9.87 -13.12
N PRO A 536 -1.51 9.11 -13.96
CA PRO A 536 -1.12 9.56 -15.29
C PRO A 536 -2.31 9.90 -16.20
N THR A 537 -3.45 9.22 -16.05
CA THR A 537 -4.68 9.50 -16.82
C THR A 537 -5.22 10.90 -16.51
N ASN A 538 -5.14 11.36 -15.26
CA ASN A 538 -5.41 12.75 -14.91
C ASN A 538 -4.29 13.67 -15.46
N ALA A 539 -3.05 13.42 -15.03
CA ALA A 539 -1.94 14.36 -15.17
C ALA A 539 -1.56 14.68 -16.63
N LEU A 540 -1.65 13.69 -17.53
CA LEU A 540 -1.38 13.90 -18.96
C LEU A 540 -2.46 14.81 -19.62
N THR A 541 -3.70 14.78 -19.15
CA THR A 541 -4.77 15.66 -19.63
C THR A 541 -4.67 17.07 -19.01
N THR A 542 -4.47 17.14 -17.70
CA THR A 542 -4.56 18.41 -16.94
C THR A 542 -3.28 19.26 -16.99
N TYR A 543 -2.10 18.64 -17.11
CA TYR A 543 -0.81 19.33 -17.12
C TYR A 543 -0.07 19.26 -18.47
N LEU A 544 0.15 18.06 -19.03
CA LEU A 544 0.88 17.92 -20.30
C LEU A 544 0.11 18.55 -21.47
N LEU A 545 -1.13 18.10 -21.71
CA LEU A 545 -2.06 18.81 -22.61
C LEU A 545 -2.43 20.18 -22.04
N GLY A 546 -2.53 20.27 -20.71
CA GLY A 546 -2.75 21.52 -19.97
C GLY A 546 -4.22 21.93 -19.82
N LEU A 547 -5.17 21.04 -20.14
CA LEU A 547 -6.61 21.35 -20.21
C LEU A 547 -7.30 20.98 -18.90
N SER A 548 -7.82 21.98 -18.17
CA SER A 548 -8.54 21.77 -16.91
C SER A 548 -9.71 22.74 -16.71
N ILE A 549 -10.66 22.35 -15.86
CA ILE A 549 -11.78 23.22 -15.44
C ILE A 549 -11.50 23.80 -14.05
N THR A 550 -11.84 25.08 -13.87
CA THR A 550 -11.48 25.88 -12.68
C THR A 550 -12.69 26.40 -11.91
N SER A 551 -13.90 25.97 -12.29
CA SER A 551 -15.13 26.19 -11.54
C SER A 551 -16.14 25.09 -11.85
N PRO A 552 -17.23 24.96 -11.07
CA PRO A 552 -18.25 23.94 -11.28
C PRO A 552 -18.74 23.83 -12.75
N ARG A 553 -18.79 22.58 -13.25
CA ARG A 553 -19.11 22.19 -14.65
C ARG A 553 -18.20 22.76 -15.75
N GLY A 554 -17.13 23.48 -15.41
CA GLY A 554 -16.29 24.17 -16.39
C GLY A 554 -16.88 25.48 -16.91
N LEU A 555 -17.71 26.19 -16.12
CA LEU A 555 -18.08 27.57 -16.43
C LEU A 555 -16.83 28.45 -16.62
N THR A 556 -15.77 28.20 -15.83
CA THR A 556 -14.40 28.62 -16.16
C THR A 556 -13.43 27.46 -16.34
N TRP A 557 -12.38 27.70 -17.13
CA TRP A 557 -11.37 26.72 -17.53
C TRP A 557 -9.99 27.35 -17.75
N LYS A 558 -8.95 26.52 -17.80
CA LYS A 558 -7.54 26.86 -18.06
C LYS A 558 -7.03 25.97 -19.19
N ILE A 559 -6.25 26.55 -20.11
CA ILE A 559 -5.40 25.78 -21.03
C ILE A 559 -3.97 26.29 -20.84
N ALA A 560 -3.10 25.45 -20.27
CA ALA A 560 -1.72 25.77 -19.94
C ALA A 560 -0.79 24.59 -20.31
N PRO A 561 -0.44 24.41 -21.59
CA PRO A 561 0.36 23.28 -22.05
C PRO A 561 1.71 23.18 -21.35
N GLN A 562 2.15 21.96 -21.04
CA GLN A 562 3.52 21.69 -20.59
C GLN A 562 4.16 20.67 -21.52
N PHE A 563 4.93 21.13 -22.51
CA PHE A 563 5.31 20.27 -23.64
C PHE A 563 6.20 19.06 -23.29
N GLY A 564 7.06 19.20 -22.28
CA GLY A 564 8.15 18.25 -22.05
C GLY A 564 8.97 17.99 -23.32
N ASP A 565 9.23 16.71 -23.59
CA ASP A 565 9.91 16.22 -24.79
C ASP A 565 8.97 15.92 -25.99
N LEU A 566 7.66 16.08 -25.82
CA LEU A 566 6.67 15.81 -26.87
C LEU A 566 6.56 16.95 -27.90
N LYS A 567 6.01 16.58 -29.05
CA LYS A 567 5.79 17.40 -30.25
C LYS A 567 4.31 17.63 -30.50
N THR A 568 3.49 16.58 -30.39
CA THR A 568 2.03 16.67 -30.56
C THR A 568 1.30 16.00 -29.41
N VAL A 569 0.29 16.69 -28.87
CA VAL A 569 -0.66 16.14 -27.89
C VAL A 569 -2.05 16.68 -28.21
N GLU A 570 -3.06 15.81 -28.14
CA GLU A 570 -4.47 16.11 -28.27
C GLU A 570 -5.24 15.38 -27.16
N GLY A 571 -6.32 16.00 -26.67
CA GLY A 571 -7.25 15.32 -25.78
C GLY A 571 -8.47 16.17 -25.44
N GLY A 572 -9.33 15.62 -24.60
CA GLY A 572 -10.58 16.27 -24.20
C GLY A 572 -11.46 15.42 -23.32
N PHE A 573 -12.47 16.05 -22.74
CA PHE A 573 -13.47 15.44 -21.85
C PHE A 573 -14.82 16.16 -22.03
N THR A 574 -15.90 15.62 -21.43
CA THR A 574 -17.19 16.31 -21.40
C THR A 574 -17.56 16.80 -20.02
N THR A 575 -18.40 17.83 -19.98
CA THR A 575 -19.22 18.16 -18.82
C THR A 575 -20.68 18.31 -19.29
N SER A 576 -21.60 18.53 -18.36
CA SER A 576 -23.00 18.89 -18.68
C SER A 576 -23.16 20.31 -19.26
N LEU A 577 -22.08 20.96 -19.73
CA LEU A 577 -22.11 22.10 -20.66
C LEU A 577 -21.77 21.69 -22.10
N GLY A 578 -21.03 20.60 -22.31
CA GLY A 578 -20.60 20.13 -23.63
C GLY A 578 -19.19 19.55 -23.62
N LYS A 579 -18.56 19.52 -24.80
CA LYS A 579 -17.21 18.97 -25.02
C LYS A 579 -16.15 20.05 -24.78
N PHE A 580 -15.10 19.70 -24.05
CA PHE A 580 -13.85 20.44 -23.95
C PHE A 580 -12.78 19.64 -24.70
N ARG A 581 -12.03 20.28 -25.61
CA ARG A 581 -10.93 19.68 -26.36
C ARG A 581 -9.83 20.70 -26.54
N ALA A 582 -8.58 20.25 -26.44
CA ALA A 582 -7.41 20.99 -26.84
C ALA A 582 -6.45 20.09 -27.63
N SER A 583 -5.65 20.68 -28.50
CA SER A 583 -4.48 20.03 -29.09
C SER A 583 -3.41 21.04 -29.45
N TRP A 584 -2.16 20.60 -29.37
CA TRP A 584 -1.01 21.41 -29.77
C TRP A 584 -0.02 20.61 -30.62
N ASP A 585 0.64 21.34 -31.53
CA ASP A 585 1.68 20.84 -32.43
C ASP A 585 2.88 21.80 -32.38
N LYS A 586 4.04 21.29 -31.96
CA LYS A 586 5.24 22.03 -31.55
C LYS A 586 6.40 21.79 -32.52
N SER A 587 6.88 22.88 -33.09
CA SER A 587 8.08 22.97 -33.92
C SER A 587 9.26 23.60 -33.16
N PRO A 588 10.49 23.61 -33.72
CA PRO A 588 11.66 24.24 -33.09
C PRO A 588 11.59 25.78 -32.93
N ASP A 589 10.65 26.45 -33.60
CA ASP A 589 10.53 27.91 -33.67
C ASP A 589 9.20 28.45 -33.11
N GLY A 590 8.26 27.57 -32.76
CA GLY A 590 6.89 27.95 -32.40
C GLY A 590 5.95 26.75 -32.33
N TYR A 591 4.70 26.96 -31.94
CA TYR A 591 3.68 25.91 -31.90
C TYR A 591 2.30 26.45 -32.28
N THR A 592 1.43 25.56 -32.75
CA THR A 592 0.00 25.84 -32.93
C THR A 592 -0.76 25.25 -31.76
N LEU A 593 -1.68 26.00 -31.15
CA LEU A 593 -2.66 25.53 -30.17
C LEU A 593 -4.06 25.65 -30.78
N GLN A 594 -4.80 24.55 -30.84
CA GLN A 594 -6.21 24.50 -31.20
C GLN A 594 -7.03 24.11 -29.98
N PHE A 595 -8.20 24.70 -29.80
CA PHE A 595 -9.12 24.30 -28.72
C PHE A 595 -10.58 24.54 -29.08
N SER A 596 -11.46 23.80 -28.41
CA SER A 596 -12.91 23.92 -28.52
C SER A 596 -13.53 23.72 -27.15
N VAL A 597 -14.38 24.65 -26.73
CA VAL A 597 -15.01 24.68 -25.41
C VAL A 597 -16.49 25.08 -25.54
N PRO A 598 -17.36 24.75 -24.58
CA PRO A 598 -18.78 25.06 -24.67
C PRO A 598 -19.07 26.57 -24.73
N PRO A 599 -20.03 27.03 -25.55
CA PRO A 599 -20.45 28.43 -25.59
C PRO A 599 -20.90 28.95 -24.21
N GLY A 600 -20.51 30.18 -23.89
CA GLY A 600 -20.85 30.84 -22.61
C GLY A 600 -19.85 30.57 -21.48
N THR A 601 -18.95 29.60 -21.62
CA THR A 601 -17.78 29.44 -20.73
C THR A 601 -16.75 30.55 -20.97
N LYS A 602 -15.81 30.72 -20.03
CA LYS A 602 -14.68 31.67 -20.16
C LYS A 602 -13.42 31.06 -19.57
N GLY A 603 -12.28 31.25 -20.23
CA GLY A 603 -11.02 30.73 -19.71
C GLY A 603 -9.80 31.55 -20.03
N ASN A 604 -8.72 31.16 -19.38
CA ASN A 604 -7.40 31.73 -19.55
C ASN A 604 -6.52 30.77 -20.37
N LEU A 605 -5.78 31.32 -21.32
CA LEU A 605 -4.72 30.61 -22.04
C LEU A 605 -3.38 31.03 -21.44
N THR A 606 -2.58 30.08 -20.98
CA THR A 606 -1.21 30.33 -20.52
C THR A 606 -0.26 29.64 -21.48
N LEU A 607 0.45 30.44 -22.27
CA LEU A 607 1.20 30.00 -23.44
C LEU A 607 2.71 29.95 -23.08
N PRO A 608 3.32 28.77 -22.87
CA PRO A 608 4.76 28.67 -22.60
C PRO A 608 5.60 29.13 -23.80
N TYR A 609 6.76 29.71 -23.54
CA TYR A 609 7.73 30.02 -24.59
C TYR A 609 8.35 28.72 -25.14
N VAL A 610 8.66 28.70 -26.45
CA VAL A 610 9.42 27.58 -27.06
C VAL A 610 10.92 27.70 -26.78
N ARG A 611 11.40 28.93 -26.56
CA ARG A 611 12.77 29.27 -26.16
C ARG A 611 12.68 30.24 -24.99
N SER A 612 13.26 29.85 -23.86
CA SER A 612 13.38 30.72 -22.69
C SER A 612 14.06 32.05 -23.06
N SER A 613 13.59 33.15 -22.48
CA SER A 613 13.96 34.55 -22.79
C SER A 613 13.56 35.12 -24.17
N GLU A 614 13.20 34.32 -25.18
CA GLU A 614 12.69 34.85 -26.47
C GLU A 614 11.18 35.11 -26.39
N LYS A 615 10.79 36.38 -26.22
CA LYS A 615 9.37 36.79 -26.14
C LYS A 615 8.61 36.43 -27.43
N PRO A 616 7.57 35.57 -27.39
CA PRO A 616 6.89 35.07 -28.58
C PRO A 616 5.94 36.10 -29.22
N SER A 617 5.81 36.03 -30.55
CA SER A 617 4.72 36.67 -31.29
C SER A 617 3.48 35.77 -31.29
N ILE A 618 2.36 36.25 -30.75
CA ILE A 618 1.14 35.45 -30.58
C ILE A 618 0.06 35.86 -31.58
N THR A 619 -0.48 34.88 -32.31
CA THR A 619 -1.61 35.02 -33.23
C THR A 619 -2.80 34.21 -32.77
N ILE A 620 -4.00 34.80 -32.74
CA ILE A 620 -5.27 34.09 -32.55
C ILE A 620 -6.13 34.29 -33.80
N ASP A 621 -6.62 33.20 -34.39
CA ASP A 621 -7.40 33.19 -35.64
C ASP A 621 -6.75 34.01 -36.78
N GLY A 622 -5.41 33.97 -36.86
CA GLY A 622 -4.61 34.74 -37.83
C GLY A 622 -4.36 36.22 -37.47
N ASN A 623 -4.81 36.69 -36.31
CA ASN A 623 -4.67 38.08 -35.85
C ASN A 623 -3.62 38.20 -34.74
N ASN A 624 -2.64 39.08 -34.89
CA ASN A 624 -1.61 39.34 -33.88
C ASN A 624 -2.23 39.99 -32.63
N ILE A 625 -1.93 39.46 -31.44
CA ILE A 625 -2.48 39.94 -30.16
C ILE A 625 -1.41 40.67 -29.34
N TYR A 626 -1.52 42.00 -29.26
CA TYR A 626 -0.57 42.88 -28.54
C TYR A 626 -1.12 43.46 -27.23
N LYS A 627 -2.40 43.23 -26.90
CA LYS A 627 -3.11 43.81 -25.75
C LYS A 627 -3.84 42.71 -24.99
N GLY A 628 -3.87 42.79 -23.65
CA GLY A 628 -4.47 41.76 -22.80
C GLY A 628 -3.64 40.48 -22.67
N VAL A 629 -2.34 40.56 -22.98
CA VAL A 629 -1.36 39.47 -22.79
C VAL A 629 -0.38 39.91 -21.70
N TYR A 630 -0.26 39.10 -20.65
CA TYR A 630 0.67 39.30 -19.53
C TYR A 630 1.83 38.31 -19.69
N TYR A 631 3.06 38.79 -19.60
CA TYR A 631 4.26 37.97 -19.81
C TYR A 631 4.98 37.82 -18.47
N VAL A 632 5.10 36.59 -17.98
CA VAL A 632 5.62 36.22 -16.66
C VAL A 632 6.29 34.86 -16.78
N ASP A 633 7.51 34.73 -16.26
CA ASP A 633 8.25 33.47 -16.06
C ASP A 633 8.24 32.52 -17.28
N ASP A 634 8.73 33.01 -18.43
CA ASP A 634 8.72 32.34 -19.74
C ASP A 634 7.34 31.81 -20.19
N THR A 635 6.26 32.45 -19.74
CA THR A 635 4.89 32.25 -20.23
C THR A 635 4.22 33.56 -20.67
N ALA A 636 3.21 33.44 -21.51
CA ALA A 636 2.33 34.52 -21.93
C ALA A 636 0.86 34.16 -21.62
N THR A 637 0.25 34.81 -20.64
CA THR A 637 -1.13 34.55 -20.22
C THR A 637 -2.12 35.55 -20.83
N ILE A 638 -3.20 35.02 -21.40
CA ILE A 638 -4.31 35.74 -22.02
C ILE A 638 -5.56 35.50 -21.17
N THR A 639 -6.13 36.57 -20.62
CA THR A 639 -7.18 36.46 -19.60
C THR A 639 -8.60 36.68 -20.15
N GLY A 640 -9.54 35.82 -19.75
CA GLY A 640 -10.99 36.10 -19.89
C GLY A 640 -11.55 36.03 -21.31
N THR A 641 -10.90 35.26 -22.19
CA THR A 641 -11.17 35.16 -23.64
C THR A 641 -12.64 34.86 -23.97
N PRO A 642 -13.42 35.79 -24.56
CA PRO A 642 -14.81 35.58 -24.95
C PRO A 642 -14.89 35.43 -26.48
N LEU A 643 -14.31 34.35 -27.01
CA LEU A 643 -14.24 34.12 -28.45
C LEU A 643 -15.66 33.92 -29.02
N ARG A 644 -16.05 34.80 -29.94
CA ARG A 644 -17.31 34.66 -30.69
C ARG A 644 -17.19 33.46 -31.61
N ALA A 645 -18.11 32.51 -31.51
CA ALA A 645 -18.18 31.37 -32.41
C ALA A 645 -18.29 31.83 -33.88
N CYS A 646 -17.19 31.77 -34.63
CA CYS A 646 -17.13 32.27 -36.00
C CYS A 646 -17.57 31.20 -37.01
N THR A 647 -18.84 30.77 -36.89
CA THR A 647 -19.47 29.82 -37.81
C THR A 647 -19.74 30.45 -39.19
N GLN A 648 -18.69 30.62 -40.01
CA GLN A 648 -18.72 30.59 -41.49
C GLN A 648 -17.35 30.91 -42.11
N CYS A 649 -16.70 29.92 -42.72
CA CYS A 649 -15.68 30.15 -43.78
C CYS A 649 -15.56 28.99 -44.79
N ILE A 650 -16.69 28.43 -45.24
CA ILE A 650 -16.76 27.73 -46.53
C ILE A 650 -17.68 28.54 -47.44
N ARG A 651 -17.11 29.20 -48.44
CA ARG A 651 -17.86 29.98 -49.45
C ARG A 651 -18.41 29.07 -50.54
N ARG A 652 -19.69 29.22 -50.84
CA ARG A 652 -20.20 29.16 -52.23
C ARG A 652 -20.85 30.50 -52.60
N GLN A 653 -20.82 30.82 -53.89
CA GLN A 653 -21.28 32.10 -54.42
C GLN A 653 -22.81 32.16 -54.47
N TYR A 654 -23.39 33.36 -54.34
CA TYR A 654 -24.27 33.97 -55.35
C TYR A 654 -24.51 35.47 -55.05
N LEU A 655 -25.10 36.17 -56.01
CA LEU A 655 -25.00 37.61 -56.32
C LEU A 655 -25.67 38.62 -55.33
N ARG A 656 -25.03 39.80 -55.21
CA ARG A 656 -25.53 41.21 -55.21
C ARG A 656 -27.06 41.51 -55.32
N PRO A 657 -27.54 42.76 -55.01
CA PRO A 657 -27.04 43.82 -54.12
C PRO A 657 -28.14 44.67 -53.38
N THR A 658 -27.74 45.76 -52.68
CA THR A 658 -28.54 46.92 -52.19
C THR A 658 -29.60 46.66 -51.08
N GLY A 659 -29.93 47.61 -50.18
CA GLY A 659 -29.40 48.96 -49.93
C GLY A 659 -30.13 49.70 -48.78
N ALA A 660 -29.80 50.98 -48.58
CA ALA A 660 -30.46 51.99 -47.72
C ALA A 660 -30.41 51.89 -46.16
N THR A 661 -29.80 52.92 -45.56
CA THR A 661 -30.07 53.50 -44.22
C THR A 661 -31.03 54.71 -44.38
N PRO A 662 -31.47 55.51 -43.36
CA PRO A 662 -31.05 55.59 -41.95
C PRO A 662 -32.16 55.93 -40.90
N THR A 663 -31.72 56.30 -39.68
CA THR A 663 -32.33 57.21 -38.67
C THR A 663 -33.45 56.73 -37.71
N PRO A 664 -33.60 57.36 -36.50
CA PRO A 664 -34.30 56.80 -35.32
C PRO A 664 -35.40 57.72 -34.73
N GLN A 665 -36.01 57.37 -33.57
CA GLN A 665 -36.21 58.27 -32.40
C GLN A 665 -37.03 57.67 -31.23
N ARG A 666 -37.05 58.41 -30.09
CA ARG A 666 -37.87 58.31 -28.86
C ARG A 666 -37.49 57.17 -27.90
N LEU A 667 -37.06 57.39 -26.65
CA LEU A 667 -37.42 58.35 -25.56
C LEU A 667 -38.85 58.23 -25.03
N LEU A 668 -38.95 57.83 -23.76
CA LEU A 668 -39.72 58.56 -22.75
C LEU A 668 -38.97 58.52 -21.40
N SER A 669 -39.20 59.52 -20.56
CA SER A 669 -38.51 59.71 -19.27
C SER A 669 -39.44 60.42 -18.28
N THR A 670 -39.43 59.99 -17.01
CA THR A 670 -40.04 60.71 -15.89
C THR A 670 -39.18 60.62 -14.63
N THR A 671 -38.34 61.64 -14.43
CA THR A 671 -37.88 62.07 -13.09
C THR A 671 -39.05 62.75 -12.31
N ARG A 672 -38.99 63.17 -11.03
CA ARG A 672 -37.87 63.71 -10.23
C ARG A 672 -38.22 63.95 -8.72
N THR A 673 -37.23 63.76 -7.82
CA THR A 673 -36.90 64.54 -6.57
C THR A 673 -37.83 64.77 -5.35
N LEU A 674 -37.28 64.40 -4.16
CA LEU A 674 -37.10 65.17 -2.86
C LEU A 674 -38.36 65.59 -2.04
N ARG A 675 -38.47 65.52 -0.68
CA ARG A 675 -37.59 66.00 0.41
C ARG A 675 -38.32 65.84 1.79
N SER A 676 -37.58 65.97 2.90
CA SER A 676 -38.02 66.20 4.30
C SER A 676 -38.62 65.05 5.17
N THR A 677 -38.03 64.94 6.36
CA THR A 677 -38.44 64.23 7.60
C THR A 677 -39.55 64.99 8.36
N PRO A 678 -40.37 64.40 9.28
CA PRO A 678 -39.86 63.60 10.41
C PRO A 678 -40.76 62.50 11.05
N LYS A 679 -40.22 61.88 12.11
CA LYS A 679 -40.84 61.02 13.13
C LYS A 679 -41.35 59.63 12.69
N ASN A 680 -40.67 58.60 13.19
CA ASN A 680 -41.25 57.30 13.53
C ASN A 680 -40.74 56.94 14.96
N PRO A 681 -41.58 56.48 15.91
CA PRO A 681 -41.16 56.24 17.29
C PRO A 681 -40.43 54.89 17.48
N LEU A 682 -40.18 54.48 18.73
CA LEU A 682 -39.50 53.24 19.16
C LEU A 682 -37.96 53.22 18.96
N ARG A 683 -37.27 54.30 19.34
CA ARG A 683 -35.82 54.28 19.62
C ARG A 683 -35.56 54.22 21.13
N ASN A 684 -35.51 53.02 21.70
CA ASN A 684 -35.17 52.85 23.12
C ASN A 684 -33.64 52.91 23.30
N SER A 685 -33.13 53.98 23.91
CA SER A 685 -31.68 54.28 24.00
C SER A 685 -30.97 53.64 25.19
N THR A 686 -31.55 52.60 25.79
CA THR A 686 -31.13 52.01 27.07
C THR A 686 -30.17 50.83 26.95
N SER A 687 -30.01 50.21 25.77
CA SER A 687 -29.27 48.95 25.62
C SER A 687 -27.74 49.09 25.44
N SER A 688 -27.22 50.19 24.87
CA SER A 688 -25.78 50.32 24.64
C SER A 688 -24.98 50.45 25.94
N ARG A 689 -25.40 51.36 26.83
CA ARG A 689 -24.77 51.56 28.15
C ARG A 689 -24.87 50.33 29.05
N ALA A 690 -25.91 49.52 28.91
CA ALA A 690 -26.04 48.25 29.63
C ALA A 690 -24.96 47.25 29.18
N ARG A 691 -24.75 47.11 27.87
CA ARG A 691 -23.76 46.18 27.29
C ARG A 691 -22.32 46.62 27.58
N GLU A 692 -22.04 47.93 27.62
CA GLU A 692 -20.75 48.47 28.07
C GLU A 692 -20.48 48.17 29.54
N ALA A 693 -21.47 48.36 30.43
CA ALA A 693 -21.36 48.05 31.85
C ALA A 693 -21.19 46.54 32.12
N GLU A 694 -21.82 45.68 31.32
CA GLU A 694 -21.70 44.23 31.41
C GLU A 694 -20.31 43.73 30.99
N ILE A 695 -19.75 44.27 29.90
CA ILE A 695 -18.37 43.99 29.46
C ILE A 695 -17.35 44.49 30.50
N ALA A 696 -17.56 45.67 31.08
CA ALA A 696 -16.71 46.20 32.14
C ALA A 696 -16.76 45.33 33.42
N ARG A 697 -17.97 44.90 33.84
CA ARG A 697 -18.14 43.96 34.95
C ARG A 697 -17.43 42.63 34.68
N SER A 698 -17.60 42.05 33.50
CA SER A 698 -16.95 40.79 33.10
C SER A 698 -15.41 40.87 33.18
N LYS A 699 -14.81 41.95 32.67
CA LYS A 699 -13.35 42.18 32.78
C LYS A 699 -12.88 42.31 34.23
N ASN A 700 -13.62 43.02 35.08
CA ASN A 700 -13.28 43.13 36.50
C ASN A 700 -13.40 41.79 37.24
N THR A 701 -14.40 40.96 36.92
CA THR A 701 -14.51 39.60 37.50
C THR A 701 -13.33 38.72 37.08
N MET A 702 -12.91 38.75 35.81
CA MET A 702 -11.75 37.99 35.35
C MET A 702 -10.45 38.46 36.03
N ALA A 703 -10.26 39.77 36.23
CA ALA A 703 -9.11 40.31 36.96
C ALA A 703 -9.10 39.86 38.44
N LEU A 704 -10.27 39.82 39.09
CA LEU A 704 -10.43 39.29 40.45
C LEU A 704 -10.11 37.80 40.55
N SER A 705 -10.57 36.99 39.60
CA SER A 705 -10.24 35.56 39.53
C SER A 705 -8.74 35.32 39.32
N ALA A 706 -8.10 36.08 38.41
CA ALA A 706 -6.66 35.99 38.18
C ALA A 706 -5.85 36.38 39.43
N ALA A 707 -6.22 37.48 40.10
CA ALA A 707 -5.62 37.88 41.36
C ALA A 707 -5.82 36.82 42.48
N GLY A 708 -6.99 36.18 42.54
CA GLY A 708 -7.28 35.08 43.45
C GLY A 708 -6.39 33.85 43.21
N ILE A 709 -6.17 33.47 41.95
CA ILE A 709 -5.27 32.37 41.58
C ILE A 709 -3.83 32.67 42.00
N VAL A 710 -3.34 33.89 41.73
CA VAL A 710 -1.99 34.32 42.16
C VAL A 710 -1.87 34.36 43.69
N ALA A 711 -2.91 34.82 44.40
CA ALA A 711 -2.92 34.81 45.86
C ALA A 711 -2.91 33.39 46.45
N CYS A 712 -3.68 32.45 45.87
CA CYS A 712 -3.66 31.05 46.27
C CYS A 712 -2.31 30.38 45.98
N ALA A 713 -1.68 30.67 44.83
CA ALA A 713 -0.35 30.19 44.50
C ALA A 713 0.71 30.72 45.48
N ALA A 714 0.66 32.02 45.81
CA ALA A 714 1.55 32.63 46.80
C ALA A 714 1.31 32.07 48.22
N ALA A 715 0.06 31.78 48.60
CA ALA A 715 -0.28 31.17 49.88
C ALA A 715 0.22 29.71 49.97
N MET A 716 0.05 28.89 48.92
CA MET A 716 0.61 27.53 48.88
C MET A 716 2.14 27.55 48.91
N TYR A 717 2.78 28.45 48.15
CA TYR A 717 4.23 28.64 48.20
C TYR A 717 4.69 29.06 49.60
N GLY A 718 3.96 29.95 50.27
CA GLY A 718 4.22 30.37 51.65
C GLY A 718 4.11 29.23 52.66
N VAL A 719 3.07 28.39 52.57
CA VAL A 719 2.89 27.19 53.41
C VAL A 719 4.06 26.21 53.22
N ILE A 720 4.49 25.99 51.97
CA ILE A 720 5.64 25.13 51.64
C ILE A 720 6.96 25.75 52.14
N LYS A 721 7.12 27.08 52.11
CA LYS A 721 8.35 27.77 52.53
C LYS A 721 8.48 27.99 54.04
N LEU A 722 7.37 27.96 54.78
CA LEU A 722 7.33 28.17 56.23
C LEU A 722 7.16 26.87 57.03
N ASP A 723 7.10 25.72 56.35
CA ASP A 723 6.93 24.37 56.93
C ASP A 723 5.88 24.30 58.04
N LEU A 724 4.70 24.85 57.74
CA LEU A 724 3.63 25.11 58.73
C LEU A 724 2.97 23.82 59.29
N PHE A 725 3.44 22.64 58.87
CA PHE A 725 2.88 21.33 59.22
C PHE A 725 3.89 20.32 59.79
N GLY A 726 5.19 20.66 59.86
CA GLY A 726 6.16 19.99 60.73
C GLY A 726 6.27 18.47 60.59
N LEU A 727 6.62 17.98 59.39
CA LEU A 727 6.82 16.55 59.12
C LEU A 727 8.31 16.18 59.15
N ASP A 728 8.81 15.84 60.34
CA ASP A 728 10.25 15.80 60.65
C ASP A 728 10.84 14.36 60.63
N GLN A 729 11.92 14.18 59.84
CA GLN A 729 12.97 13.12 59.92
C GLN A 729 12.59 11.70 59.42
N VAL A 730 13.52 10.81 59.01
CA VAL A 730 14.93 10.57 59.44
C VAL A 730 15.90 10.22 58.30
N SER A 731 17.15 10.71 58.40
CA SER A 731 18.40 10.35 57.67
C SER A 731 18.40 10.37 56.12
N THR A 732 19.03 11.33 55.41
CA THR A 732 20.49 11.54 55.17
C THR A 732 21.23 10.35 54.56
N LYS A 733 22.17 10.43 53.60
CA LYS A 733 22.74 11.43 52.66
C LYS A 733 23.72 10.60 51.78
N GLU A 734 24.14 10.86 50.53
CA GLU A 734 23.79 11.76 49.40
C GLU A 734 24.34 11.03 48.12
N GLU A 735 24.53 11.53 46.89
CA GLU A 735 24.63 12.85 46.24
C GLU A 735 23.80 12.87 44.91
N GLU A 736 24.04 13.83 44.00
CA GLU A 736 23.21 14.07 42.79
C GLU A 736 23.91 13.79 41.45
N ASN A 737 23.14 13.30 40.46
CA ASN A 737 22.77 14.10 39.27
C ASN A 737 21.77 13.36 38.35
N GLN A 738 20.62 13.98 38.09
CA GLN A 738 19.66 13.56 37.06
C GLN A 738 19.08 14.79 36.34
N VAL A 739 18.82 14.64 35.04
CA VAL A 739 17.94 15.56 34.30
C VAL A 739 16.48 15.22 34.63
N PRO A 740 15.59 16.19 34.91
CA PRO A 740 14.19 15.90 35.25
C PRO A 740 13.39 15.33 34.07
N VAL A 741 12.39 14.50 34.40
CA VAL A 741 11.38 14.00 33.46
C VAL A 741 10.16 14.92 33.48
N GLU A 742 9.65 15.31 32.31
CA GLU A 742 8.37 16.01 32.18
C GLU A 742 7.23 15.03 31.84
N LYS A 743 5.97 15.46 32.04
CA LYS A 743 4.81 14.55 32.09
C LYS A 743 4.28 14.19 30.70
N GLU A 744 4.05 12.91 30.48
CA GLU A 744 3.42 12.42 29.25
C GLU A 744 1.97 12.91 29.10
N GLY A 745 1.72 13.63 28.01
CA GLY A 745 0.41 14.04 27.53
C GLY A 745 0.32 13.87 26.02
N ALA A 746 0.72 12.70 25.51
CA ALA A 746 0.87 12.44 24.08
C ALA A 746 -0.37 11.76 23.47
N MET A 747 -0.95 12.39 22.45
CA MET A 747 -2.04 11.81 21.65
C MET A 747 -1.47 10.78 20.67
N LYS A 748 -1.98 9.54 20.70
CA LYS A 748 -1.61 8.51 19.72
C LYS A 748 -2.27 8.76 18.37
N LEU A 749 -1.49 8.52 17.31
CA LEU A 749 -1.99 8.15 16.00
C LEU A 749 -1.61 6.68 15.75
N ASP A 750 -2.60 5.84 15.46
CA ASP A 750 -2.39 4.40 15.34
C ASP A 750 -2.19 3.99 13.88
N GLY A 751 -0.98 3.51 13.56
CA GLY A 751 -0.84 2.45 12.56
C GLY A 751 -1.35 1.12 13.12
N PRO A 752 -1.72 0.13 12.28
CA PRO A 752 -2.29 -1.14 12.76
C PRO A 752 -1.39 -1.83 13.80
N ALA A 753 -2.01 -2.34 14.86
CA ALA A 753 -1.31 -2.70 16.09
C ALA A 753 -0.34 -3.89 15.95
N GLY A 754 0.96 -3.60 15.87
CA GLY A 754 2.01 -4.62 15.73
C GLY A 754 3.37 -4.28 16.38
N PHE A 755 3.45 -3.28 17.27
CA PHE A 755 4.71 -2.69 17.74
C PHE A 755 5.48 -3.49 18.82
N GLY A 756 5.81 -4.74 18.50
CA GLY A 756 6.90 -5.50 19.12
C GLY A 756 8.21 -5.26 18.38
N GLY A 757 8.95 -4.21 18.73
CA GLY A 757 10.18 -3.80 18.03
C GLY A 757 11.33 -4.83 18.15
N ASN A 758 11.35 -5.79 17.23
CA ASN A 758 12.47 -6.71 16.97
C ASN A 758 13.23 -6.24 15.72
N PRO A 759 14.54 -6.49 15.62
CA PRO A 759 15.35 -6.00 14.50
C PRO A 759 15.05 -6.77 13.21
N SER A 760 14.68 -6.04 12.16
CA SER A 760 14.60 -6.59 10.80
C SER A 760 16.01 -6.74 10.21
N VAL A 761 16.24 -7.87 9.53
CA VAL A 761 17.54 -8.24 8.97
C VAL A 761 17.76 -7.53 7.62
N ILE A 762 18.02 -6.23 7.68
CA ILE A 762 18.55 -5.47 6.55
C ILE A 762 19.99 -5.95 6.30
N ARG A 763 20.28 -6.43 5.09
CA ARG A 763 21.64 -6.87 4.71
C ARG A 763 22.43 -5.68 4.17
N VAL A 764 23.69 -5.56 4.58
CA VAL A 764 24.62 -4.52 4.08
C VAL A 764 25.83 -5.20 3.46
N GLN A 765 26.23 -4.81 2.25
CA GLN A 765 27.43 -5.32 1.60
C GLN A 765 28.67 -4.59 2.14
N GLY A 766 29.30 -5.19 3.16
CA GLY A 766 30.64 -4.82 3.62
C GLY A 766 31.72 -5.20 2.60
N GLN A 767 32.85 -4.48 2.63
CA GLN A 767 33.81 -4.47 1.51
C GLN A 767 34.72 -5.71 1.42
N ASP A 768 34.73 -6.58 2.44
CA ASP A 768 35.63 -7.74 2.57
C ASP A 768 34.93 -9.11 2.46
N GLY A 769 33.75 -9.18 1.83
CA GLY A 769 33.10 -10.44 1.46
C GLY A 769 32.44 -11.23 2.60
N ALA A 770 32.55 -10.79 3.86
CA ALA A 770 31.69 -11.25 4.95
C ALA A 770 30.31 -10.57 4.83
N GLU A 771 29.25 -11.36 4.73
CA GLU A 771 27.88 -10.82 4.59
C GLU A 771 27.30 -10.40 5.95
N GLU A 772 26.98 -9.10 6.07
CA GLU A 772 26.53 -8.50 7.32
C GLU A 772 25.00 -8.25 7.37
N VAL A 773 24.48 -8.36 8.59
CA VAL A 773 23.07 -8.33 8.97
C VAL A 773 22.85 -7.23 10.01
N SER A 774 21.90 -6.32 9.80
CA SER A 774 21.54 -5.27 10.75
C SER A 774 21.02 -5.84 12.08
N THR A 775 21.43 -5.25 13.21
CA THR A 775 20.92 -5.61 14.55
C THR A 775 19.78 -4.72 15.06
N GLY A 776 19.39 -3.71 14.29
CA GLY A 776 18.46 -2.67 14.76
C GLY A 776 18.98 -1.83 15.93
N THR A 777 20.28 -1.84 16.23
CA THR A 777 20.90 -0.98 17.24
C THR A 777 21.96 -0.07 16.62
N SER A 778 21.96 1.22 16.96
CA SER A 778 23.03 2.16 16.57
C SER A 778 24.39 1.87 17.24
N THR A 779 24.43 0.89 18.14
CA THR A 779 25.61 0.58 18.96
C THR A 779 26.42 -0.60 18.42
N ILE A 780 25.76 -1.67 18.00
CA ILE A 780 26.37 -2.81 17.31
C ILE A 780 25.66 -2.88 15.95
N PRO A 781 25.92 -1.98 14.99
CA PRO A 781 25.06 -1.81 13.81
C PRO A 781 24.82 -3.12 13.05
N THR A 782 25.84 -3.96 12.95
CA THR A 782 25.82 -5.20 12.17
C THR A 782 26.25 -6.45 12.95
N PHE A 783 25.89 -7.60 12.40
CA PHE A 783 26.19 -8.94 12.85
C PHE A 783 26.61 -9.79 11.63
N PRO A 784 27.62 -10.66 11.73
CA PRO A 784 28.02 -11.50 10.61
C PRO A 784 27.02 -12.65 10.43
N SER A 785 26.54 -12.87 9.21
CA SER A 785 25.63 -13.98 8.88
C SER A 785 26.30 -15.35 8.91
N VAL A 786 27.62 -15.38 8.74
CA VAL A 786 28.48 -16.57 8.86
C VAL A 786 29.62 -16.23 9.80
N ILE A 787 29.92 -17.12 10.75
CA ILE A 787 31.14 -17.06 11.56
C ILE A 787 31.98 -18.32 11.32
N ARG A 788 33.29 -18.20 11.54
CA ARG A 788 34.19 -19.36 11.61
C ARG A 788 34.55 -19.63 13.06
N LEU A 789 34.61 -20.90 13.41
CA LEU A 789 34.95 -21.38 14.74
C LEU A 789 35.91 -22.59 14.63
N PRO A 790 36.79 -22.83 15.60
CA PRO A 790 37.66 -24.00 15.59
C PRO A 790 36.84 -25.29 15.65
N LYS A 791 37.03 -26.17 14.67
CA LYS A 791 36.30 -27.44 14.47
C LYS A 791 36.51 -28.44 15.62
N ALA A 792 37.65 -28.35 16.30
CA ALA A 792 37.93 -29.10 17.53
C ALA A 792 38.83 -28.27 18.46
N ILE A 793 38.38 -28.03 19.69
CA ILE A 793 39.18 -27.38 20.74
C ILE A 793 39.67 -28.45 21.71
N ASP A 794 40.98 -28.65 21.81
CA ASP A 794 41.58 -29.56 22.78
C ASP A 794 41.72 -28.89 24.15
N ALA A 795 40.65 -28.98 24.92
CA ALA A 795 40.59 -28.54 26.32
C ALA A 795 41.43 -29.40 27.28
N GLY A 796 42.10 -30.46 26.81
CA GLY A 796 43.15 -31.16 27.57
C GLY A 796 44.51 -30.45 27.51
N VAL A 797 44.71 -29.60 26.51
CA VAL A 797 45.97 -28.83 26.29
C VAL A 797 45.81 -27.36 26.68
N LEU A 798 44.68 -26.74 26.33
CA LEU A 798 44.42 -25.31 26.60
C LEU A 798 43.89 -25.05 28.01
N LYS A 799 44.43 -24.02 28.67
CA LYS A 799 43.97 -23.53 29.97
C LYS A 799 43.13 -22.26 29.84
N ALA A 800 42.35 -21.95 30.87
CA ALA A 800 41.55 -20.73 30.91
C ALA A 800 42.45 -19.48 30.88
N GLY A 801 42.32 -18.69 29.81
CA GLY A 801 43.13 -17.51 29.52
C GLY A 801 44.04 -17.65 28.29
N ASP A 802 44.32 -18.88 27.84
CA ASP A 802 45.17 -19.17 26.68
C ASP A 802 44.52 -18.72 25.36
N GLU A 803 45.34 -18.43 24.37
CA GLU A 803 44.93 -18.06 23.00
C GLU A 803 44.82 -19.32 22.13
N VAL A 804 43.72 -19.45 21.40
CA VAL A 804 43.48 -20.58 20.51
C VAL A 804 44.39 -20.46 19.29
N PRO A 805 45.20 -21.48 18.94
CA PRO A 805 46.14 -21.40 17.81
C PRO A 805 45.44 -21.23 16.46
N GLU A 806 46.01 -20.38 15.60
CA GLU A 806 45.53 -20.14 14.22
C GLU A 806 45.66 -21.38 13.30
N SER A 807 46.37 -22.42 13.73
CA SER A 807 46.62 -23.65 12.97
C SER A 807 45.56 -24.75 13.15
N VAL A 808 44.42 -24.45 13.78
CA VAL A 808 43.31 -25.40 13.95
C VAL A 808 42.37 -25.31 12.75
N GLU A 809 41.87 -26.45 12.25
CA GLU A 809 40.85 -26.45 11.19
C GLU A 809 39.62 -25.64 11.64
N GLU A 810 39.21 -24.65 10.84
CA GLU A 810 37.98 -23.91 11.06
C GLU A 810 36.77 -24.60 10.42
N GLU A 811 35.59 -24.37 10.99
CA GLU A 811 34.30 -24.77 10.46
C GLU A 811 33.36 -23.55 10.37
N GLU A 812 32.54 -23.49 9.32
CA GLU A 812 31.61 -22.38 9.10
C GLU A 812 30.26 -22.63 9.78
N TYR A 813 29.78 -21.63 10.51
CA TYR A 813 28.51 -21.63 11.23
C TYR A 813 27.58 -20.57 10.63
N GLN A 814 26.35 -20.96 10.29
CA GLN A 814 25.31 -20.12 9.69
C GLN A 814 24.40 -19.52 10.78
N LEU A 815 24.12 -18.22 10.71
CA LEU A 815 23.19 -17.53 11.60
C LEU A 815 21.76 -18.06 11.40
N LEU A 816 21.11 -18.49 12.48
CA LEU A 816 19.69 -18.88 12.51
C LEU A 816 18.77 -17.71 12.85
N GLY A 817 19.25 -16.73 13.61
CA GLY A 817 18.47 -15.57 14.04
C GLY A 817 19.16 -14.79 15.17
N LEU A 818 18.70 -13.57 15.41
CA LEU A 818 19.28 -12.65 16.39
C LEU A 818 18.24 -11.79 17.11
N GLY A 819 18.61 -11.24 18.26
CA GLY A 819 17.81 -10.26 18.97
C GLY A 819 18.58 -9.53 20.06
N ILE A 820 17.89 -8.59 20.72
CA ILE A 820 18.49 -7.72 21.73
C ILE A 820 18.03 -8.17 23.11
N ARG A 821 18.93 -8.29 24.09
CA ARG A 821 18.58 -8.37 25.51
C ARG A 821 18.24 -6.97 26.01
N THR A 822 17.05 -6.81 26.57
CA THR A 822 16.67 -5.60 27.33
C THR A 822 16.44 -5.95 28.79
N VAL A 823 16.51 -4.94 29.67
CA VAL A 823 16.12 -5.01 31.09
C VAL A 823 15.31 -3.78 31.49
N SER A 824 14.47 -3.96 32.53
CA SER A 824 13.45 -3.01 33.01
C SER A 824 12.35 -2.63 31.99
N PHE A 825 11.30 -1.97 32.48
CA PHE A 825 10.20 -1.46 31.65
C PHE A 825 10.66 -0.37 30.66
N LEU A 826 11.82 0.26 30.93
CA LEU A 826 12.47 1.26 30.06
C LEU A 826 13.24 0.64 28.88
N LYS A 827 13.08 -0.67 28.62
CA LYS A 827 13.69 -1.42 27.49
C LYS A 827 15.21 -1.22 27.35
N ILE A 828 15.94 -1.12 28.46
CA ILE A 828 17.37 -0.78 28.47
C ILE A 828 18.18 -1.91 27.80
N GLN A 829 18.73 -1.65 26.61
CA GLN A 829 19.53 -2.63 25.86
C GLN A 829 20.82 -2.99 26.60
N VAL A 830 21.14 -4.30 26.68
CA VAL A 830 22.33 -4.83 27.37
C VAL A 830 23.32 -5.44 26.37
N TYR A 831 22.84 -6.33 25.49
CA TYR A 831 23.64 -6.99 24.46
C TYR A 831 22.78 -7.40 23.26
N VAL A 832 23.40 -7.53 22.08
CA VAL A 832 22.85 -8.28 20.96
C VAL A 832 23.30 -9.73 21.08
N VAL A 833 22.40 -10.68 20.80
CA VAL A 833 22.69 -12.12 20.79
C VAL A 833 22.17 -12.74 19.49
N GLY A 834 22.98 -13.60 18.86
CA GLY A 834 22.58 -14.39 17.70
C GLY A 834 22.95 -15.86 17.85
N MET A 835 22.07 -16.75 17.42
CA MET A 835 22.30 -18.21 17.41
C MET A 835 22.77 -18.65 16.03
N TYR A 836 23.74 -19.56 16.00
CA TYR A 836 24.27 -20.17 14.79
C TYR A 836 24.25 -21.70 14.88
N VAL A 837 24.25 -22.36 13.74
CA VAL A 837 24.43 -23.82 13.58
C VAL A 837 25.61 -24.10 12.65
N ALA A 838 26.40 -25.14 12.89
CA ALA A 838 27.45 -25.55 11.96
C ALA A 838 26.83 -25.94 10.60
N LYS A 839 27.42 -25.50 9.48
CA LYS A 839 26.85 -25.77 8.14
C LYS A 839 26.74 -27.26 7.81
N SER A 840 27.58 -28.10 8.44
CA SER A 840 27.50 -29.56 8.36
C SER A 840 26.23 -30.16 8.97
N ASP A 841 25.68 -29.51 10.00
CA ASP A 841 24.67 -30.10 10.90
C ASP A 841 23.25 -29.62 10.59
N ILE A 842 23.08 -28.75 9.58
CA ILE A 842 21.77 -28.19 9.21
C ILE A 842 20.77 -29.29 8.81
N SER A 843 21.23 -30.34 8.13
CA SER A 843 20.39 -31.49 7.78
C SER A 843 19.99 -32.35 8.98
N GLU A 844 20.76 -32.34 10.07
CA GLU A 844 20.40 -33.01 11.33
C GLU A 844 19.39 -32.17 12.11
N LEU A 845 19.62 -30.85 12.21
CA LEU A 845 18.65 -29.89 12.75
C LEU A 845 17.29 -30.01 12.05
N GLN A 846 17.28 -30.00 10.72
CA GLN A 846 16.10 -30.19 9.87
C GLN A 846 15.35 -31.49 10.19
N GLN A 847 16.05 -32.63 10.29
CA GLN A 847 15.43 -33.92 10.61
C GLN A 847 14.79 -33.95 12.00
N ARG A 848 15.42 -33.32 13.01
CA ARG A 848 14.85 -33.23 14.36
C ARG A 848 13.60 -32.37 14.41
N LEU A 849 13.61 -31.24 13.70
CA LEU A 849 12.46 -30.35 13.59
C LEU A 849 11.28 -31.05 12.89
N VAL A 850 11.52 -31.74 11.77
CA VAL A 850 10.50 -32.56 11.08
C VAL A 850 9.96 -33.65 12.01
N ARG A 851 10.83 -34.41 12.69
CA ARG A 851 10.42 -35.45 13.64
C ARG A 851 9.56 -34.90 14.78
N THR A 852 9.90 -33.72 15.29
CA THR A 852 9.20 -33.05 16.40
C THR A 852 7.85 -32.45 15.96
N ALA A 853 7.71 -32.06 14.68
CA ALA A 853 6.42 -31.64 14.12
C ALA A 853 5.45 -32.83 13.95
N VAL A 854 5.95 -33.98 13.48
CA VAL A 854 5.14 -35.20 13.29
C VAL A 854 4.81 -35.86 14.62
N ASN A 855 5.75 -35.91 15.57
CA ASN A 855 5.59 -36.52 16.90
C ASN A 855 5.91 -35.51 18.01
N PRO A 856 5.01 -34.54 18.28
CA PRO A 856 5.25 -33.51 19.28
C PRO A 856 5.22 -34.05 20.72
N PRO A 857 6.21 -33.72 21.57
CA PRO A 857 6.22 -34.11 22.98
C PRO A 857 4.92 -33.76 23.73
N GLY A 858 4.54 -34.66 24.65
CA GLY A 858 3.34 -34.53 25.48
C GLY A 858 2.01 -34.81 24.77
N ALA A 859 2.00 -35.15 23.48
CA ALA A 859 0.79 -35.62 22.81
C ALA A 859 0.32 -36.97 23.36
N LYS A 860 -0.98 -37.11 23.61
CA LYS A 860 -1.62 -38.41 23.83
C LYS A 860 -1.78 -39.10 22.48
N GLU A 861 -1.57 -40.41 22.43
CA GLU A 861 -1.79 -41.23 21.24
C GLU A 861 -3.20 -41.01 20.67
N GLY A 862 -3.32 -40.84 19.34
CA GLY A 862 -4.60 -40.63 18.66
C GLY A 862 -4.83 -39.26 18.01
N VAL A 863 -3.80 -38.43 17.83
CA VAL A 863 -3.88 -37.18 17.03
C VAL A 863 -2.91 -37.28 15.85
N VAL A 864 -3.41 -37.08 14.62
CA VAL A 864 -2.71 -37.24 13.33
C VAL A 864 -2.35 -38.69 12.96
N ASP A 865 -3.37 -39.55 12.82
CA ASP A 865 -3.23 -40.83 12.12
C ASP A 865 -3.32 -40.61 10.59
N THR A 866 -2.20 -40.18 9.98
CA THR A 866 -2.11 -39.90 8.53
C THR A 866 -1.13 -40.86 7.86
N PRO A 867 -1.61 -41.83 7.03
CA PRO A 867 -0.75 -42.81 6.39
C PRO A 867 0.25 -42.17 5.41
N GLY A 868 1.51 -42.02 5.84
CA GLY A 868 2.61 -41.45 5.04
C GLY A 868 3.66 -40.67 5.84
N ALA A 869 3.36 -40.27 7.07
CA ALA A 869 4.20 -39.34 7.85
C ALA A 869 5.62 -39.85 8.23
N THR A 870 5.93 -41.14 8.03
CA THR A 870 7.24 -41.75 8.36
C THR A 870 8.33 -41.55 7.29
N SER A 871 8.01 -40.90 6.16
CA SER A 871 8.96 -40.68 5.04
C SER A 871 9.03 -39.22 4.55
N ALA A 872 8.46 -38.26 5.29
CA ALA A 872 8.43 -36.86 4.88
C ALA A 872 9.81 -36.18 5.00
N THR A 873 10.30 -35.58 3.91
CA THR A 873 11.58 -34.84 3.88
C THR A 873 11.44 -33.32 4.04
N SER A 874 10.22 -32.82 4.19
CA SER A 874 9.86 -31.40 4.36
C SER A 874 8.44 -31.32 4.92
N LEU A 875 8.11 -30.28 5.68
CA LEU A 875 6.77 -30.11 6.27
C LEU A 875 5.81 -29.40 5.31
N VAL A 876 4.53 -29.82 5.26
CA VAL A 876 3.50 -29.03 4.57
C VAL A 876 3.13 -27.79 5.37
N SER A 877 2.48 -26.80 4.74
CA SER A 877 2.25 -25.47 5.31
C SER A 877 1.56 -25.47 6.68
N THR A 878 0.64 -26.41 6.91
CA THR A 878 -0.06 -26.61 8.19
C THR A 878 0.80 -27.23 9.28
N GLU A 879 1.65 -28.20 8.94
CA GLU A 879 2.59 -28.84 9.88
C GLU A 879 3.70 -27.86 10.30
N ARG A 880 4.22 -27.08 9.34
CA ARG A 880 5.16 -25.98 9.58
C ARG A 880 4.58 -24.95 10.54
N GLN A 881 3.32 -24.54 10.35
CA GLN A 881 2.65 -23.60 11.26
C GLN A 881 2.45 -24.19 12.65
N GLY A 882 2.03 -25.45 12.77
CA GLY A 882 1.93 -26.15 14.04
C GLY A 882 3.28 -26.26 14.78
N LEU A 883 4.37 -26.57 14.06
CA LEU A 883 5.72 -26.56 14.62
C LEU A 883 6.14 -25.15 15.09
N LYS A 884 5.82 -24.10 14.31
CA LYS A 884 6.11 -22.71 14.68
C LYS A 884 5.44 -22.32 16.00
N GLU A 885 4.17 -22.66 16.15
CA GLU A 885 3.40 -22.41 17.38
C GLU A 885 3.98 -23.21 18.56
N LEU A 886 4.30 -24.49 18.36
CA LEU A 886 4.93 -25.35 19.37
C LEU A 886 6.31 -24.85 19.85
N LEU A 887 7.14 -24.29 18.97
CA LEU A 887 8.46 -23.74 19.31
C LEU A 887 8.38 -22.39 20.06
N LEU A 888 7.27 -21.66 19.94
CA LEU A 888 7.03 -20.38 20.60
C LEU A 888 6.16 -20.51 21.88
N ASP A 889 5.54 -21.66 22.10
CA ASP A 889 4.69 -21.94 23.26
C ASP A 889 5.42 -21.71 24.60
N ALA A 890 4.77 -20.97 25.51
CA ALA A 890 5.35 -20.54 26.79
C ALA A 890 5.47 -21.66 27.84
N GLU A 891 4.79 -22.80 27.63
CA GLU A 891 4.74 -23.94 28.54
C GLU A 891 5.26 -25.23 27.85
N ARG A 892 4.83 -25.50 26.62
CA ARG A 892 5.24 -26.68 25.82
C ARG A 892 6.57 -26.48 25.08
N GLY A 893 6.94 -25.25 24.74
CA GLY A 893 8.16 -24.96 23.99
C GLY A 893 9.43 -25.42 24.73
N ASP A 894 9.38 -25.53 26.06
CA ASP A 894 10.45 -26.12 26.88
C ASP A 894 10.72 -27.59 26.53
N GLU A 895 9.69 -28.37 26.20
CA GLU A 895 9.80 -29.81 25.86
C GLU A 895 10.07 -30.02 24.37
N VAL A 896 9.52 -29.14 23.51
CA VAL A 896 9.72 -29.14 22.05
C VAL A 896 11.18 -28.80 21.71
N TRP A 897 11.76 -27.77 22.31
CA TRP A 897 13.17 -27.42 22.08
C TRP A 897 14.15 -28.40 22.75
N ASP A 898 13.78 -29.02 23.87
CA ASP A 898 14.57 -30.09 24.48
C ASP A 898 14.69 -31.29 23.51
N ALA A 899 13.59 -31.70 22.88
CA ALA A 899 13.59 -32.76 21.86
C ALA A 899 14.44 -32.43 20.60
N VAL A 900 14.58 -31.15 20.24
CA VAL A 900 15.41 -30.71 19.11
C VAL A 900 16.91 -30.64 19.49
N ILE A 901 17.25 -30.24 20.71
CA ILE A 901 18.64 -29.91 21.11
C ILE A 901 19.32 -31.06 21.88
N ARG A 902 18.57 -31.97 22.50
CA ARG A 902 19.09 -33.14 23.23
C ARG A 902 19.87 -34.08 22.31
N GLY A 903 20.93 -34.70 22.85
CA GLY A 903 21.77 -35.67 22.15
C GLY A 903 22.91 -35.07 21.31
N ASP A 904 23.65 -35.98 20.69
CA ASP A 904 24.87 -35.73 19.92
C ASP A 904 24.57 -35.37 18.45
N GLY A 905 25.55 -34.81 17.73
CA GLY A 905 25.47 -34.53 16.29
C GLY A 905 24.91 -33.17 15.89
N LEU A 906 24.73 -32.24 16.84
CA LEU A 906 24.23 -30.89 16.59
C LEU A 906 25.08 -29.80 17.28
N LYS A 907 26.06 -29.29 16.53
CA LYS A 907 26.94 -28.17 16.90
C LYS A 907 26.23 -26.84 16.65
N THR A 908 26.17 -26.00 17.68
CA THR A 908 25.55 -24.67 17.62
C THR A 908 26.34 -23.67 18.46
N ALA A 909 26.16 -22.38 18.22
CA ALA A 909 26.85 -21.33 18.97
C ALA A 909 25.95 -20.12 19.23
N PHE A 910 26.09 -19.50 20.41
CA PHE A 910 25.56 -18.17 20.69
C PHE A 910 26.70 -17.14 20.65
N ARG A 911 26.60 -16.17 19.74
CA ARG A 911 27.44 -14.97 19.72
C ARG A 911 26.74 -13.87 20.52
N ILE A 912 27.42 -13.29 21.50
CA ILE A 912 26.90 -12.25 22.39
C ILE A 912 27.83 -11.03 22.33
N VAL A 913 27.27 -9.86 22.02
CA VAL A 913 28.01 -8.60 21.86
C VAL A 913 27.34 -7.50 22.69
N PRO A 914 27.96 -7.03 23.78
CA PRO A 914 27.34 -6.03 24.64
C PRO A 914 27.23 -4.63 24.02
N THR A 915 26.08 -3.99 24.22
CA THR A 915 25.87 -2.58 23.86
C THR A 915 26.44 -1.62 24.92
N ARG A 916 26.79 -2.15 26.09
CA ARG A 916 27.49 -1.47 27.20
C ARG A 916 28.44 -2.45 27.90
N ASN A 917 29.45 -1.94 28.61
CA ASN A 917 30.33 -2.79 29.43
C ASN A 917 29.47 -3.64 30.39
N THR A 918 29.54 -4.96 30.26
CA THR A 918 28.63 -5.90 30.93
C THR A 918 29.46 -6.87 31.76
N ASP A 919 29.18 -6.91 33.06
CA ASP A 919 29.92 -7.70 34.05
C ASP A 919 29.71 -9.22 33.86
N PHE A 920 30.79 -9.99 34.00
CA PHE A 920 30.77 -11.44 33.77
C PHE A 920 29.94 -12.19 34.82
N LEU A 921 29.94 -11.73 36.08
CA LEU A 921 29.16 -12.32 37.16
C LEU A 921 27.66 -12.11 36.89
N HIS A 922 27.27 -10.93 36.39
CA HIS A 922 25.88 -10.63 36.03
C HIS A 922 25.34 -11.51 34.89
N LEU A 923 26.16 -11.80 33.87
CA LEU A 923 25.81 -12.74 32.80
C LEU A 923 25.69 -14.18 33.33
N ARG A 924 26.73 -14.65 34.03
CA ARG A 924 26.76 -15.96 34.71
C ARG A 924 25.55 -16.17 35.58
N ASP A 925 25.23 -15.23 36.47
CA ASP A 925 24.13 -15.35 37.43
C ASP A 925 22.77 -15.29 36.73
N GLY A 926 22.67 -14.64 35.56
CA GLY A 926 21.53 -14.74 34.66
C GLY A 926 21.28 -16.17 34.19
N TRP A 927 22.31 -16.81 33.61
CA TRP A 927 22.21 -18.20 33.14
C TRP A 927 22.03 -19.19 34.29
N VAL A 928 22.76 -19.03 35.40
CA VAL A 928 22.66 -19.90 36.59
C VAL A 928 21.26 -19.87 37.19
N ARG A 929 20.59 -18.70 37.26
CA ARG A 929 19.18 -18.62 37.68
C ARG A 929 18.26 -19.39 36.73
N GLY A 930 18.46 -19.27 35.42
CA GLY A 930 17.70 -20.01 34.41
C GLY A 930 17.90 -21.53 34.53
N ILE A 931 19.15 -21.99 34.57
CA ILE A 931 19.54 -23.40 34.77
C ILE A 931 18.91 -23.96 36.05
N THR A 932 19.05 -23.25 37.18
CA THR A 932 18.55 -23.71 38.49
C THR A 932 17.02 -23.77 38.50
N GLY A 933 16.32 -22.76 38.00
CA GLY A 933 14.86 -22.75 37.93
C GLY A 933 14.30 -23.81 36.97
N ARG A 934 15.03 -24.17 35.91
CA ARG A 934 14.69 -25.28 35.01
C ARG A 934 14.86 -26.64 35.69
N ALA A 935 16.03 -26.88 36.30
CA ALA A 935 16.29 -28.08 37.08
C ALA A 935 15.26 -28.27 38.22
N GLN A 936 14.91 -27.20 38.95
CA GLN A 936 13.88 -27.24 39.99
C GLN A 936 12.49 -27.61 39.45
N ARG A 937 12.07 -27.10 38.28
CA ARG A 937 10.79 -27.49 37.66
C ARG A 937 10.78 -28.95 37.18
N ALA A 938 11.89 -29.45 36.64
CA ALA A 938 12.03 -30.87 36.30
C ALA A 938 12.01 -31.76 37.55
N ASN A 939 12.74 -31.38 38.60
CA ASN A 939 12.72 -32.06 39.91
C ASN A 939 11.33 -32.05 40.57
N ALA A 940 10.49 -31.05 40.29
CA ALA A 940 9.11 -31.01 40.75
C ALA A 940 8.20 -31.95 39.95
N LYS A 941 8.28 -31.97 38.61
CA LYS A 941 7.55 -32.93 37.75
C LYS A 941 7.91 -34.39 38.09
N ALA A 942 9.17 -34.66 38.42
CA ALA A 942 9.68 -35.98 38.79
C ALA A 942 8.96 -36.63 40.00
N LEU A 943 8.43 -35.83 40.93
CA LEU A 943 7.72 -36.33 42.12
C LEU A 943 6.43 -37.11 41.78
N GLU A 944 5.92 -37.02 40.54
CA GLU A 944 4.77 -37.79 40.05
C GLU A 944 5.14 -39.17 39.47
N GLY A 945 6.40 -39.63 39.62
CA GLY A 945 6.76 -41.05 39.45
C GLY A 945 8.02 -41.38 38.63
N ALA A 946 8.90 -40.41 38.35
CA ALA A 946 10.11 -40.62 37.57
C ALA A 946 11.35 -40.01 38.24
N GLN A 947 12.55 -40.55 38.02
CA GLN A 947 13.78 -39.87 38.49
C GLN A 947 14.13 -38.69 37.58
N SER A 948 14.58 -37.59 38.17
CA SER A 948 15.03 -36.40 37.44
C SER A 948 16.52 -36.49 37.07
N GLU A 949 16.85 -36.14 35.83
CA GLU A 949 18.23 -36.05 35.31
C GLU A 949 19.06 -34.88 35.91
N PHE A 950 18.52 -34.15 36.90
CA PHE A 950 19.15 -32.99 37.53
C PHE A 950 19.25 -33.11 39.07
N GLN A 951 19.23 -34.34 39.61
CA GLN A 951 19.33 -34.62 41.06
C GLN A 951 20.63 -35.30 41.49
N ASP A 952 21.49 -35.72 40.56
CA ASP A 952 22.78 -36.34 40.87
C ASP A 952 23.90 -35.32 41.16
N GLU A 953 24.96 -35.81 41.79
CA GLU A 953 26.12 -35.00 42.20
C GLU A 953 26.95 -34.47 41.01
N SER A 954 26.90 -35.15 39.86
CA SER A 954 27.67 -34.72 38.68
C SER A 954 27.09 -33.46 38.04
N PHE A 955 25.76 -33.33 37.99
CA PHE A 955 25.10 -32.08 37.58
C PHE A 955 25.43 -30.92 38.54
N GLY A 956 25.47 -31.20 39.84
CA GLY A 956 25.88 -30.23 40.87
C GLY A 956 27.32 -29.74 40.68
N THR A 957 28.23 -30.65 40.31
CA THR A 957 29.63 -30.34 39.97
C THR A 957 29.73 -29.52 38.69
N ALA A 958 29.10 -29.96 37.59
CA ALA A 958 29.12 -29.25 36.31
C ALA A 958 28.52 -27.83 36.38
N LEU A 959 27.52 -27.61 37.23
CA LEU A 959 26.97 -26.29 37.52
C LEU A 959 27.97 -25.38 38.30
N ASN A 960 28.91 -25.96 39.05
CA ASN A 960 29.99 -25.22 39.70
C ASN A 960 31.17 -24.96 38.74
N ASP A 961 31.46 -25.89 37.83
CA ASP A 961 32.41 -25.68 36.73
C ASP A 961 31.94 -24.52 35.82
N PHE A 962 30.65 -24.51 35.46
CA PHE A 962 30.03 -23.42 34.70
C PHE A 962 30.13 -22.06 35.40
N LYS A 963 29.98 -22.02 36.73
CA LYS A 963 30.18 -20.78 37.50
C LYS A 963 31.64 -20.32 37.48
N SER A 964 32.57 -21.26 37.37
CA SER A 964 34.02 -21.02 37.41
C SER A 964 34.57 -20.46 36.10
N LEU A 965 33.99 -20.85 34.94
CA LEU A 965 34.30 -20.29 33.60
C LEU A 965 34.33 -18.75 33.58
N PHE A 966 33.42 -18.13 34.33
CA PHE A 966 33.23 -16.67 34.38
C PHE A 966 33.70 -16.06 35.71
N GLY A 967 34.47 -16.80 36.52
CA GLY A 967 34.83 -16.42 37.89
C GLY A 967 36.33 -16.23 38.18
N GLY A 968 37.24 -16.72 37.32
CA GLY A 968 38.68 -16.84 37.66
C GLY A 968 39.67 -15.88 36.98
N GLY A 969 39.26 -15.08 36.00
CA GLY A 969 40.18 -14.28 35.17
C GLY A 969 40.43 -12.84 35.64
N GLN A 970 41.51 -12.20 35.15
CA GLN A 970 41.78 -10.77 35.40
C GLN A 970 40.75 -9.80 34.78
N ARG A 971 39.82 -10.28 33.94
CA ARG A 971 38.75 -9.48 33.31
C ARG A 971 37.44 -9.64 34.08
N LYS A 972 36.93 -8.55 34.65
CA LYS A 972 35.64 -8.52 35.38
C LYS A 972 34.42 -8.34 34.47
N ASN A 973 34.60 -7.85 33.24
CA ASN A 973 33.52 -7.59 32.29
C ASN A 973 33.86 -7.98 30.86
N VAL A 974 32.82 -8.12 30.04
CA VAL A 974 32.85 -8.03 28.58
C VAL A 974 32.64 -6.55 28.22
N PRO A 975 33.65 -5.85 27.65
CA PRO A 975 33.49 -4.46 27.23
C PRO A 975 32.48 -4.31 26.08
N LYS A 976 31.94 -3.10 25.92
CA LYS A 976 31.09 -2.71 24.79
C LYS A 976 31.74 -3.11 23.46
N GLY A 977 31.00 -3.79 22.59
CA GLY A 977 31.47 -4.22 21.26
C GLY A 977 32.36 -5.47 21.22
N GLN A 978 32.90 -5.93 22.34
CA GLN A 978 33.69 -7.17 22.37
C GLN A 978 32.78 -8.40 22.33
N THR A 979 33.26 -9.50 21.73
CA THR A 979 32.42 -10.67 21.45
C THR A 979 32.70 -11.78 22.47
N LEU A 980 31.64 -12.21 23.17
CA LEU A 980 31.60 -13.45 23.93
C LEU A 980 30.91 -14.52 23.07
N LEU A 981 31.51 -15.71 22.98
CA LEU A 981 30.98 -16.86 22.25
C LEU A 981 30.75 -18.01 23.23
N LEU A 982 29.56 -18.59 23.17
CA LEU A 982 29.21 -19.84 23.83
C LEU A 982 29.02 -20.89 22.73
N VAL A 983 29.87 -21.91 22.69
CA VAL A 983 29.85 -22.94 21.62
C VAL A 983 29.44 -24.28 22.22
N ARG A 984 28.34 -24.85 21.72
CA ARG A 984 27.92 -26.22 22.02
C ARG A 984 28.55 -27.16 21.00
N GLY A 985 29.43 -28.03 21.47
CA GLY A 985 30.12 -29.05 20.68
C GLY A 985 29.21 -30.21 20.25
N GLY A 986 29.81 -31.16 19.52
CA GLY A 986 29.10 -32.27 18.89
C GLY A 986 28.44 -33.25 19.86
N ARG A 987 28.92 -33.37 21.11
CA ARG A 987 28.29 -34.16 22.20
C ARG A 987 27.61 -33.26 23.22
N GLY A 988 27.45 -31.99 22.88
CA GLY A 988 26.87 -30.98 23.75
C GLY A 988 27.79 -30.46 24.85
N GLU A 989 29.09 -30.70 24.78
CA GLU A 989 30.06 -29.98 25.63
C GLU A 989 29.97 -28.47 25.37
N LEU A 990 30.15 -27.63 26.40
CA LEU A 990 30.05 -26.18 26.32
C LEU A 990 31.42 -25.52 26.46
N ASP A 991 31.91 -24.91 25.38
CA ASP A 991 33.09 -24.04 25.39
C ASP A 991 32.68 -22.57 25.52
N ALA A 992 33.35 -21.84 26.41
CA ALA A 992 33.26 -20.39 26.52
C ALA A 992 34.50 -19.74 25.90
N LEU A 993 34.30 -18.86 24.93
CA LEU A 993 35.35 -18.23 24.13
C LEU A 993 35.21 -16.70 24.15
N PHE A 994 36.32 -15.97 24.25
CA PHE A 994 36.34 -14.51 24.32
C PHE A 994 37.19 -13.90 23.21
N HIS A 995 36.58 -13.08 22.37
CA HIS A 995 37.22 -12.39 21.26
C HIS A 995 37.27 -10.88 21.56
N PRO A 996 38.44 -10.35 21.99
CA PRO A 996 38.56 -8.96 22.46
C PRO A 996 38.46 -7.92 21.34
N ASP A 997 38.79 -8.31 20.12
CA ASP A 997 39.09 -7.43 18.98
C ASP A 997 39.26 -8.34 17.75
N PRO A 998 38.61 -8.07 16.60
CA PRO A 998 38.77 -8.86 15.37
C PRO A 998 40.22 -9.07 14.90
N ALA A 999 41.15 -8.20 15.29
CA ALA A 999 42.57 -8.30 14.96
C ALA A 999 43.41 -9.07 16.02
N LYS A 1000 42.79 -9.89 16.88
CA LYS A 1000 43.47 -10.63 17.96
C LYS A 1000 42.90 -12.04 18.13
N PRO A 1001 43.74 -13.06 18.43
CA PRO A 1001 43.29 -14.43 18.57
C PRO A 1001 42.22 -14.59 19.67
N VAL A 1002 41.29 -15.52 19.42
CA VAL A 1002 40.22 -15.88 20.35
C VAL A 1002 40.83 -16.56 21.59
N ARG A 1003 40.35 -16.20 22.78
CA ARG A 1003 40.83 -16.77 24.06
C ARG A 1003 39.85 -17.79 24.62
N PHE A 1004 40.39 -18.90 25.11
CA PHE A 1004 39.63 -19.95 25.78
C PHE A 1004 39.35 -19.54 27.23
N LEU A 1005 38.08 -19.52 27.66
CA LEU A 1005 37.69 -19.29 29.05
C LEU A 1005 37.50 -20.62 29.83
N GLY A 1006 37.32 -21.73 29.12
CA GLY A 1006 37.17 -23.08 29.68
C GLY A 1006 36.01 -23.86 29.05
N ARG A 1007 35.91 -25.13 29.43
CA ARG A 1007 34.88 -26.10 29.00
C ARG A 1007 34.05 -26.60 30.18
N VAL A 1008 32.77 -26.87 29.94
CA VAL A 1008 31.94 -27.76 30.78
C VAL A 1008 31.50 -28.95 29.91
N SER A 1009 31.85 -30.16 30.34
CA SER A 1009 31.62 -31.39 29.55
C SER A 1009 30.20 -31.95 29.64
N ASP A 1010 29.36 -31.43 30.55
CA ASP A 1010 28.00 -31.89 30.82
C ASP A 1010 26.99 -31.24 29.85
N GLU A 1011 26.28 -32.05 29.07
CA GLU A 1011 25.38 -31.57 28.02
C GLU A 1011 24.07 -30.99 28.57
N ARG A 1012 23.73 -31.32 29.82
CA ARG A 1012 22.57 -30.76 30.53
C ARG A 1012 22.80 -29.27 30.80
N ILE A 1013 24.03 -28.87 31.11
CA ILE A 1013 24.39 -27.46 31.29
C ILE A 1013 24.24 -26.70 29.96
N SER A 1014 24.77 -27.22 28.84
CA SER A 1014 24.64 -26.55 27.54
C SER A 1014 23.17 -26.47 27.07
N ARG A 1015 22.41 -27.56 27.22
CA ARG A 1015 20.97 -27.61 26.90
C ARG A 1015 20.18 -26.59 27.71
N LEU A 1016 20.41 -26.51 29.02
CA LEU A 1016 19.72 -25.54 29.88
C LEU A 1016 20.15 -24.08 29.61
N VAL A 1017 21.39 -23.82 29.18
CA VAL A 1017 21.80 -22.48 28.70
C VAL A 1017 21.07 -22.10 27.41
N TRP A 1018 20.92 -23.03 26.46
CA TRP A 1018 20.20 -22.77 25.20
C TRP A 1018 18.70 -22.53 25.43
N LEU A 1019 18.07 -23.35 26.27
CA LEU A 1019 16.66 -23.18 26.65
C LEU A 1019 16.39 -21.86 27.40
N ASN A 1020 17.41 -21.20 27.97
CA ASN A 1020 17.25 -19.85 28.52
C ASN A 1020 17.06 -18.77 27.45
N TYR A 1021 17.37 -19.03 26.18
CA TYR A 1021 17.11 -18.12 25.05
C TYR A 1021 15.92 -18.56 24.20
N LEU A 1022 15.70 -19.86 24.03
CA LEU A 1022 14.81 -20.40 23.00
C LEU A 1022 13.41 -20.76 23.48
N ALA A 1023 13.21 -21.01 24.79
CA ALA A 1023 12.00 -21.69 25.27
C ALA A 1023 11.42 -21.13 26.57
N GLY A 1024 10.13 -21.36 26.77
CA GLY A 1024 9.43 -21.09 28.02
C GLY A 1024 9.07 -19.61 28.25
N LYS A 1025 8.21 -19.37 29.26
CA LYS A 1025 7.57 -18.07 29.54
C LYS A 1025 8.49 -16.85 29.75
N ASN A 1026 9.75 -17.04 30.17
CA ASN A 1026 10.66 -15.97 30.60
C ASN A 1026 12.03 -16.08 29.92
N VAL A 1027 12.10 -15.89 28.59
CA VAL A 1027 13.35 -16.02 27.83
C VAL A 1027 14.33 -14.85 27.99
N SER A 1028 15.59 -15.12 27.65
CA SER A 1028 16.68 -14.15 27.70
C SER A 1028 16.62 -13.14 26.56
N SER A 1029 16.03 -13.43 25.40
CA SER A 1029 15.62 -12.38 24.46
C SER A 1029 14.46 -12.88 23.61
N GLU A 1030 13.31 -12.22 23.72
CA GLU A 1030 12.12 -12.56 22.95
C GLU A 1030 12.34 -12.36 21.44
N GLY A 1031 13.02 -11.27 21.07
CA GLY A 1031 13.41 -11.03 19.67
C GLY A 1031 14.35 -12.11 19.12
N ALA A 1032 15.29 -12.59 19.95
CA ALA A 1032 16.17 -13.68 19.54
C ALA A 1032 15.42 -15.01 19.41
N ARG A 1033 14.48 -15.31 20.34
CA ARG A 1033 13.61 -16.48 20.22
C ARG A 1033 12.81 -16.45 18.92
N GLN A 1034 12.12 -15.34 18.67
CA GLN A 1034 11.28 -15.18 17.48
C GLN A 1034 12.11 -15.32 16.20
N SER A 1035 13.20 -14.54 16.08
CA SER A 1035 14.08 -14.59 14.91
C SER A 1035 14.70 -15.96 14.67
N VAL A 1036 15.12 -16.68 15.72
CA VAL A 1036 15.67 -18.04 15.58
C VAL A 1036 14.59 -19.04 15.16
N VAL A 1037 13.36 -18.95 15.67
CA VAL A 1037 12.23 -19.77 15.19
C VAL A 1037 11.95 -19.49 13.71
N ASP A 1038 11.97 -18.22 13.29
CA ASP A 1038 11.71 -17.84 11.90
C ASP A 1038 12.78 -18.38 10.93
N GLY A 1039 14.07 -18.25 11.24
CA GLY A 1039 15.14 -18.87 10.44
C GLY A 1039 15.12 -20.40 10.48
N VAL A 1040 14.64 -20.99 11.57
CA VAL A 1040 14.38 -22.44 11.69
C VAL A 1040 13.21 -22.90 10.83
N MET A 1041 12.18 -22.06 10.59
CA MET A 1041 11.13 -22.37 9.61
C MET A 1041 11.69 -22.43 8.18
N GLY A 1042 12.59 -21.50 7.82
CA GLY A 1042 13.28 -21.50 6.52
C GLY A 1042 14.16 -22.74 6.24
N ILE A 1043 14.45 -23.56 7.27
CA ILE A 1043 15.13 -24.86 7.13
C ILE A 1043 14.14 -25.98 6.76
N VAL A 1044 12.97 -26.05 7.42
CA VAL A 1044 11.98 -27.14 7.22
C VAL A 1044 11.08 -26.98 6.01
N GLU A 1045 11.09 -25.80 5.38
CA GLU A 1045 10.43 -25.50 4.10
C GLU A 1045 11.05 -26.21 2.88
N ARG A 1046 12.26 -26.74 3.01
CA ARG A 1046 13.03 -27.35 1.91
C ARG A 1046 13.17 -28.86 2.14
N PRO A 1047 13.35 -29.68 1.09
CA PRO A 1047 13.66 -31.10 1.26
C PRO A 1047 15.02 -31.35 1.92
N VAL A 1048 15.11 -32.34 2.80
CA VAL A 1048 16.37 -32.83 3.39
C VAL A 1048 17.38 -33.19 2.29
N GLY A 1049 18.63 -32.74 2.45
CA GLY A 1049 19.71 -32.95 1.48
C GLY A 1049 19.88 -31.85 0.43
N THR A 1050 19.01 -30.84 0.41
CA THR A 1050 19.21 -29.64 -0.44
C THR A 1050 20.41 -28.83 0.07
N VAL A 1051 21.43 -28.61 -0.77
CA VAL A 1051 22.66 -27.90 -0.37
C VAL A 1051 22.35 -26.47 0.07
N VAL A 1052 22.71 -26.15 1.32
CA VAL A 1052 22.39 -24.86 1.94
C VAL A 1052 23.39 -23.79 1.53
N GLN A 1053 23.11 -23.08 0.44
CA GLN A 1053 23.85 -21.86 0.10
C GLN A 1053 23.37 -20.60 0.85
N LYS A 1054 22.19 -20.61 1.48
CA LYS A 1054 21.73 -19.51 2.36
C LYS A 1054 20.55 -19.86 3.27
N ILE A 1055 20.66 -19.43 4.53
CA ILE A 1055 19.57 -19.21 5.49
C ILE A 1055 19.87 -17.87 6.19
N VAL A 1056 19.21 -16.80 5.74
CA VAL A 1056 18.98 -15.52 6.44
C VAL A 1056 17.72 -14.93 5.81
#